data_AF-N9ZTZ3-F1
#
_entry.id   AF-N9ZTZ3-F1
#
_cell.length_a   1.000
_cell.length_b   1.000
_cell.length_c   1.000
_cell.angle_alpha   90.00
_cell.angle_beta   90.00
_cell.angle_gamma   90.00
#
_symmetry.space_group_name_H-M   'P 1'
#
loop_
_entity.id
_entity.type
_entity.pdbx_description
1 polymer ?
#
loop_
_entity_poly.entity_id
_entity_poly.type
_entity_poly.pdbx_seq_one_letter_code
_entity_poly.pdbx_strand_id
1 'polypeptide(L)'
;MSWMQKLCEAYDAGVVCDQSKEAVKLVPLGFVRKRVKYHVVLSREGRFVSADELMDESQFLEIPSTPQAESRTGDNGAPFPLVEQLKYLIFENENSKRFSQYMGQLNAWCEQPDAPACLRVVYTYLEGHTLLTDLESQPNLKLKYYKNVERREGTGEDTKAMVCFSVQTQDESADDLWLRTDVKQSWERYLADKLPGARAFCYVEGKILPAMENHPKLQGNAKLISAKDNEFPFQYKGRFAEDRSAAVVSYEASVRAHNALIWLIARQGMQKYGMTWVVWNTNGAVMKVPIDENNGFMEAEEEEEDDSGPVIDTFEGYAKKVRAAAGGYESRLHGYNPHRTNCAVILGLEAATDGRMSVTYYQECSGNEYVKRLEAWYRDCCWWSYSRKSKTKEIASPNPEQIAVAVMGIDAVNTAKKDKKCEKSHTKLMRGLHSRILACIADEQPLPIDVVRGAFNRVCAPLTFVSGKDRLWSRTAWENSVDTACAMISCFQTRGGREDCLVITPMLEIDSKNGDYLYGRLLAAADFMEEKSTDKGRDYPTNAVRLMQKFVQCPFETWPKIHEKLIPCFKNLGPDSKWYQILFGEIEKRFPEENRYGRRELSLEFLLGFSSQRQMLYQKWKPEKKIETGETVIYALPRRRSELYGCLLAVADVAEQEASEGERAGMTNAIQMMSVFAAKPYESWGRLHDKLLPYLIKLGKRAEYYQRLIGFTEMQFSQAERVSTEPLDGSYLHGYYCMRQTFYQKTQFSRLPQIWETAEDSRSVRYGRLLGIADRMEKKRFACEEGDIDRRSTNELRFMTVFSRKPSSTWENLKVKLKLYQRYGGNRSGENWAALEQLEQQLKQCGWNTDIPLGSIYLHGYYEERNK
;
A
#
# COMPACT_ATOMS: atom_id res chain seq x y z
N MET A 1 5.96 -27.53 -23.50
CA MET A 1 6.46 -28.46 -22.47
C MET A 1 7.77 -28.00 -21.83
N SER A 2 8.20 -26.73 -22.04
CA SER A 2 9.48 -26.22 -21.51
C SER A 2 9.60 -26.39 -19.99
N TRP A 3 8.53 -26.09 -19.23
CA TRP A 3 8.54 -26.24 -17.77
C TRP A 3 8.86 -27.66 -17.28
N MET A 4 8.42 -28.71 -18.00
CA MET A 4 8.78 -30.10 -17.66
C MET A 4 10.24 -30.40 -18.00
N GLN A 5 10.73 -29.86 -19.11
CA GLN A 5 12.13 -29.99 -19.50
C GLN A 5 13.02 -29.34 -18.43
N LYS A 6 12.67 -28.15 -17.94
CA LYS A 6 13.36 -27.46 -16.85
C LYS A 6 13.33 -28.21 -15.52
N LEU A 7 12.25 -28.95 -15.24
CA LEU A 7 12.20 -29.85 -14.09
C LEU A 7 13.09 -31.09 -14.29
N CYS A 8 13.21 -31.63 -15.51
CA CYS A 8 14.17 -32.70 -15.79
C CYS A 8 15.61 -32.20 -15.64
N GLU A 9 15.93 -31.01 -16.12
CA GLU A 9 17.23 -30.36 -15.89
C GLU A 9 17.51 -30.18 -14.38
N ALA A 10 16.50 -29.77 -13.61
CA ALA A 10 16.60 -29.65 -12.15
C ALA A 10 16.78 -30.99 -11.45
N TYR A 11 16.16 -32.07 -11.95
CA TYR A 11 16.37 -33.43 -11.48
C TYR A 11 17.83 -33.84 -11.66
N ASP A 12 18.35 -33.73 -12.88
CA ASP A 12 19.72 -34.06 -13.24
C ASP A 12 20.73 -33.20 -12.45
N ALA A 13 20.34 -31.99 -12.07
CA ALA A 13 21.10 -31.15 -11.18
C ALA A 13 21.07 -31.60 -9.72
N GLY A 14 19.89 -31.93 -9.19
CA GLY A 14 19.73 -32.38 -7.82
C GLY A 14 20.46 -33.69 -7.52
N VAL A 15 20.48 -34.64 -8.46
CA VAL A 15 21.15 -35.94 -8.30
C VAL A 15 22.65 -35.80 -8.00
N VAL A 16 23.32 -34.76 -8.52
CA VAL A 16 24.76 -34.53 -8.30
C VAL A 16 25.06 -33.57 -7.15
N CYS A 17 24.04 -32.93 -6.56
CA CYS A 17 24.19 -32.01 -5.44
C CYS A 17 24.29 -32.77 -4.10
N ASP A 18 25.03 -32.20 -3.15
CA ASP A 18 25.00 -32.68 -1.77
C ASP A 18 23.64 -32.36 -1.12
N GLN A 19 22.89 -33.41 -0.81
CA GLN A 19 21.57 -33.35 -0.16
C GLN A 19 21.63 -33.75 1.33
N SER A 20 22.82 -33.84 1.92
CA SER A 20 23.01 -34.32 3.31
C SER A 20 22.27 -33.47 4.35
N LYS A 21 22.10 -32.17 4.09
CA LYS A 21 21.43 -31.21 4.98
C LYS A 21 19.96 -30.97 4.64
N GLU A 22 19.41 -31.66 3.65
CA GLU A 22 18.03 -31.44 3.20
C GLU A 22 17.04 -32.30 3.98
N ALA A 23 15.93 -31.70 4.42
CA ALA A 23 14.86 -32.40 5.14
C ALA A 23 14.16 -33.46 4.26
N VAL A 24 14.13 -33.24 2.94
CA VAL A 24 13.55 -34.15 1.94
C VAL A 24 14.55 -34.32 0.81
N LYS A 25 15.07 -35.54 0.65
CA LYS A 25 15.97 -35.90 -0.45
C LYS A 25 15.20 -36.13 -1.76
N LEU A 26 15.87 -35.88 -2.88
CA LEU A 26 15.36 -36.17 -4.21
C LEU A 26 15.25 -37.69 -4.41
N VAL A 27 14.09 -38.14 -4.90
CA VAL A 27 13.81 -39.57 -5.05
C VAL A 27 14.37 -40.10 -6.39
N PRO A 28 15.15 -41.20 -6.39
CA PRO A 28 15.65 -41.84 -7.60
C PRO A 28 14.53 -42.37 -8.51
N LEU A 29 14.85 -42.61 -9.79
CA LEU A 29 13.90 -43.20 -10.74
C LEU A 29 13.51 -44.61 -10.30
N GLY A 30 12.21 -44.90 -10.34
CA GLY A 30 11.70 -46.21 -9.91
C GLY A 30 11.54 -46.37 -8.41
N PHE A 31 11.63 -45.28 -7.65
CA PHE A 31 11.37 -45.26 -6.21
C PHE A 31 10.32 -44.21 -5.85
N VAL A 32 9.67 -44.40 -4.71
CA VAL A 32 8.70 -43.46 -4.14
C VAL A 32 8.85 -43.41 -2.63
N ARG A 33 8.45 -42.30 -2.02
CA ARG A 33 8.39 -42.18 -0.56
C ARG A 33 7.03 -42.58 -0.01
N LYS A 34 7.00 -43.53 0.93
CA LYS A 34 5.77 -44.01 1.60
C LYS A 34 5.98 -44.14 3.10
N ARG A 35 4.90 -43.98 3.86
CA ARG A 35 4.88 -44.32 5.29
C ARG A 35 4.72 -45.83 5.42
N VAL A 36 5.60 -46.43 6.21
CA VAL A 36 5.61 -47.87 6.50
C VAL A 36 5.28 -48.05 7.96
N LYS A 37 4.35 -48.95 8.25
CA LYS A 37 3.83 -49.17 9.61
C LYS A 37 4.47 -50.39 10.24
N TYR A 38 4.57 -51.49 9.49
CA TYR A 38 5.06 -52.76 10.01
C TYR A 38 6.39 -53.13 9.39
N HIS A 39 7.28 -53.64 10.24
CA HIS A 39 8.59 -54.15 9.88
C HIS A 39 8.66 -55.63 10.26
N VAL A 40 8.96 -56.49 9.29
CA VAL A 40 9.02 -57.96 9.48
C VAL A 40 10.45 -58.45 9.28
N VAL A 41 10.98 -59.18 10.25
CA VAL A 41 12.31 -59.78 10.20
C VAL A 41 12.20 -61.27 9.89
N LEU A 42 12.96 -61.72 8.89
CA LEU A 42 13.00 -63.10 8.41
C LEU A 42 14.39 -63.73 8.63
N SER A 43 14.42 -65.04 8.87
CA SER A 43 15.65 -65.82 8.88
C SER A 43 16.17 -66.02 7.46
N ARG A 44 17.41 -66.51 7.32
CA ARG A 44 18.03 -66.79 6.01
C ARG A 44 17.30 -67.88 5.21
N GLU A 45 16.53 -68.72 5.87
CA GLU A 45 15.72 -69.80 5.29
C GLU A 45 14.29 -69.36 4.97
N GLY A 46 13.92 -68.09 5.23
CA GLY A 46 12.57 -67.57 4.98
C GLY A 46 11.57 -67.91 6.08
N ARG A 47 12.03 -68.10 7.32
CA ARG A 47 11.15 -68.27 8.48
C ARG A 47 10.93 -66.95 9.20
N PHE A 48 9.75 -66.76 9.76
CA PHE A 48 9.43 -65.60 10.59
C PHE A 48 10.30 -65.57 11.85
N VAL A 49 10.84 -64.39 12.19
CA VAL A 49 11.64 -64.15 13.42
C VAL A 49 10.90 -63.21 14.36
N SER A 50 10.57 -62.00 13.89
CA SER A 50 9.85 -61.00 14.66
C SER A 50 9.12 -60.02 13.74
N ALA A 51 8.18 -59.27 14.30
CA ALA A 51 7.61 -58.10 13.65
C ALA A 51 7.30 -57.00 14.65
N ASP A 52 7.60 -55.78 14.27
CA ASP A 52 7.45 -54.60 15.11
C ASP A 52 6.75 -53.47 14.35
N GLU A 53 6.13 -52.56 15.09
CA GLU A 53 5.61 -51.31 14.54
C GLU A 53 6.73 -50.28 14.49
N LEU A 54 6.92 -49.65 13.33
CA LEU A 54 7.88 -48.56 13.19
C LEU A 54 7.35 -47.36 14.00
N MET A 55 7.99 -47.09 15.15
CA MET A 55 7.50 -46.16 16.18
C MET A 55 7.30 -44.70 15.72
N ASP A 56 7.87 -44.30 14.57
CA ASP A 56 7.69 -42.97 14.00
C ASP A 56 6.84 -43.02 12.72
N GLU A 57 5.51 -42.93 12.86
CA GLU A 57 4.56 -42.82 11.73
C GLU A 57 4.85 -41.62 10.81
N SER A 58 5.73 -40.68 11.22
CA SER A 58 6.14 -39.56 10.40
C SER A 58 7.29 -39.87 9.43
N GLN A 59 7.98 -41.01 9.59
CA GLN A 59 9.12 -41.39 8.77
C GLN A 59 8.68 -41.97 7.42
N PHE A 60 8.96 -41.25 6.34
CA PHE A 60 8.77 -41.72 4.98
C PHE A 60 9.99 -42.50 4.50
N LEU A 61 9.81 -43.78 4.18
CA LEU A 61 10.81 -44.65 3.58
C LEU A 61 10.80 -44.55 2.06
N GLU A 62 11.99 -44.60 1.46
CA GLU A 62 12.17 -44.73 0.02
C GLU A 62 12.03 -46.21 -0.37
N ILE A 63 11.03 -46.51 -1.19
CA ILE A 63 10.68 -47.88 -1.56
C ILE A 63 10.65 -48.04 -3.08
N PRO A 64 10.95 -49.24 -3.61
CA PRO A 64 10.77 -49.54 -5.03
C PRO A 64 9.36 -49.23 -5.52
N SER A 65 9.24 -48.84 -6.78
CA SER A 65 7.99 -48.41 -7.38
C SER A 65 7.91 -48.66 -8.87
N THR A 66 6.67 -48.72 -9.35
CA THR A 66 6.32 -48.71 -10.78
C THR A 66 5.27 -47.63 -11.04
N PRO A 67 5.21 -47.05 -12.24
CA PRO A 67 4.19 -46.05 -12.55
C PRO A 67 2.75 -46.60 -12.44
N GLN A 68 2.54 -47.89 -12.67
CA GLN A 68 1.25 -48.56 -12.45
C GLN A 68 0.89 -48.59 -10.96
N ALA A 69 1.85 -48.87 -10.07
CA ALA A 69 1.63 -48.90 -8.63
C ALA A 69 1.34 -47.48 -8.08
N GLU A 70 2.05 -46.47 -8.55
CA GLU A 70 1.82 -45.07 -8.14
C GLU A 70 0.46 -44.52 -8.60
N SER A 71 0.02 -44.94 -9.78
CA SER A 71 -1.23 -44.49 -10.40
C SER A 71 -2.44 -45.31 -9.98
N ARG A 72 -2.27 -46.32 -9.12
CA ARG A 72 -3.34 -47.25 -8.75
C ARG A 72 -4.56 -46.54 -8.15
N THR A 73 -5.74 -46.91 -8.65
CA THR A 73 -7.06 -46.44 -8.19
C THR A 73 -8.00 -47.64 -8.09
N GLY A 74 -8.92 -47.62 -7.12
CA GLY A 74 -9.85 -48.72 -6.86
C GLY A 74 -9.20 -49.95 -6.20
N ASP A 75 -9.88 -51.09 -6.30
CA ASP A 75 -9.57 -52.29 -5.53
C ASP A 75 -8.55 -53.24 -6.17
N ASN A 76 -8.24 -53.16 -7.46
CA ASN A 76 -7.35 -54.13 -8.14
C ASN A 76 -6.16 -53.46 -8.86
N GLY A 77 -5.51 -52.53 -8.16
CA GLY A 77 -4.35 -51.80 -8.66
C GLY A 77 -3.07 -52.64 -8.68
N ALA A 78 -2.04 -52.19 -9.41
CA ALA A 78 -0.74 -52.85 -9.38
C ALA A 78 -0.05 -52.71 -8.01
N PRO A 79 0.72 -53.71 -7.57
CA PRO A 79 1.48 -53.66 -6.34
C PRO A 79 2.79 -52.86 -6.45
N PHE A 80 3.18 -52.23 -5.35
CA PHE A 80 4.52 -51.75 -5.07
C PHE A 80 5.44 -52.96 -4.82
N PRO A 81 6.61 -53.00 -5.46
CA PRO A 81 7.58 -54.08 -5.23
C PRO A 81 8.22 -53.99 -3.85
N LEU A 82 8.46 -55.16 -3.24
CA LEU A 82 9.15 -55.37 -1.95
C LEU A 82 8.45 -54.80 -0.70
N VAL A 83 7.86 -53.61 -0.78
CA VAL A 83 7.17 -52.93 0.32
C VAL A 83 5.76 -52.59 -0.10
N GLU A 84 4.76 -53.17 0.57
CA GLU A 84 3.37 -53.07 0.13
C GLU A 84 2.36 -53.14 1.29
N GLN A 85 1.14 -52.67 1.04
CA GLN A 85 -0.03 -52.76 1.89
C GLN A 85 -0.39 -54.22 2.22
N LEU A 86 -0.77 -54.46 3.47
CA LEU A 86 -1.19 -55.78 3.95
C LEU A 86 -2.20 -56.49 3.05
N LYS A 87 -3.16 -55.76 2.46
CA LYS A 87 -4.17 -56.33 1.53
C LYS A 87 -3.62 -56.95 0.23
N TYR A 88 -2.35 -56.75 -0.10
CA TYR A 88 -1.67 -57.44 -1.22
C TYR A 88 -0.74 -58.55 -0.74
N LEU A 89 -0.38 -58.58 0.54
CA LEU A 89 0.57 -59.53 1.13
C LEU A 89 -0.12 -60.68 1.86
N ILE A 90 -1.38 -60.50 2.25
CA ILE A 90 -2.18 -61.52 2.95
C ILE A 90 -2.98 -62.33 1.93
N PHE A 91 -2.82 -63.65 2.00
CA PHE A 91 -3.56 -64.59 1.16
C PHE A 91 -4.91 -64.95 1.79
N GLU A 92 -5.97 -64.38 1.24
CA GLU A 92 -7.37 -64.70 1.55
C GLU A 92 -8.20 -64.68 0.25
N ASN A 93 -9.36 -65.33 0.23
CA ASN A 93 -10.21 -65.40 -0.97
C ASN A 93 -10.52 -64.01 -1.56
N GLU A 94 -10.79 -63.03 -0.70
CA GLU A 94 -11.10 -61.63 -1.07
C GLU A 94 -9.88 -60.88 -1.66
N ASN A 95 -8.66 -61.29 -1.31
CA ASN A 95 -7.41 -60.65 -1.75
C ASN A 95 -6.60 -61.51 -2.75
N SER A 96 -7.07 -62.70 -3.09
CA SER A 96 -6.39 -63.68 -3.95
C SER A 96 -5.79 -63.05 -5.21
N LYS A 97 -6.57 -62.22 -5.93
CA LYS A 97 -6.10 -61.52 -7.13
C LYS A 97 -4.93 -60.56 -6.86
N ARG A 98 -4.99 -59.80 -5.76
CA ARG A 98 -3.94 -58.85 -5.34
C ARG A 98 -2.67 -59.58 -4.94
N PHE A 99 -2.82 -60.63 -4.15
CA PHE A 99 -1.73 -61.48 -3.70
C PHE A 99 -1.03 -62.16 -4.87
N SER A 100 -1.79 -62.77 -5.79
CA SER A 100 -1.22 -63.37 -7.00
C SER A 100 -0.48 -62.35 -7.88
N GLN A 101 -0.98 -61.11 -7.97
CA GLN A 101 -0.28 -60.04 -8.69
C GLN A 101 1.03 -59.64 -8.00
N TYR A 102 1.04 -59.54 -6.67
CA TYR A 102 2.24 -59.24 -5.90
C TYR A 102 3.28 -60.35 -6.02
N MET A 103 2.88 -61.61 -5.80
CA MET A 103 3.77 -62.77 -5.91
C MET A 103 4.31 -62.95 -7.33
N GLY A 104 3.48 -62.74 -8.35
CA GLY A 104 3.93 -62.77 -9.74
C GLY A 104 4.96 -61.68 -10.05
N GLN A 105 4.77 -60.46 -9.53
CA GLN A 105 5.74 -59.37 -9.67
C GLN A 105 7.05 -59.69 -8.94
N LEU A 106 6.97 -60.19 -7.70
CA LEU A 106 8.15 -60.54 -6.90
C LEU A 106 8.93 -61.69 -7.54
N ASN A 107 8.26 -62.74 -8.03
CA ASN A 107 8.91 -63.85 -8.72
C ASN A 107 9.65 -63.39 -9.99
N ALA A 108 9.01 -62.57 -10.81
CA ALA A 108 9.63 -62.04 -12.03
C ALA A 108 10.89 -61.21 -11.74
N TRP A 109 10.96 -60.55 -10.58
CA TRP A 109 12.17 -59.87 -10.11
C TRP A 109 13.21 -60.88 -9.60
N CYS A 110 12.81 -61.89 -8.82
CA CYS A 110 13.69 -62.96 -8.33
C CYS A 110 14.38 -63.77 -9.45
N GLU A 111 13.75 -63.87 -10.64
CA GLU A 111 14.27 -64.56 -11.82
C GLU A 111 15.34 -63.76 -12.58
N GLN A 112 15.60 -62.50 -12.23
CA GLN A 112 16.68 -61.74 -12.86
C GLN A 112 18.06 -62.34 -12.52
N PRO A 113 19.01 -62.35 -13.47
CA PRO A 113 20.34 -62.94 -13.27
C PRO A 113 21.10 -62.36 -12.06
N ASP A 114 20.84 -61.10 -11.74
CA ASP A 114 21.50 -60.32 -10.68
C ASP A 114 20.61 -60.06 -9.46
N ALA A 115 19.45 -60.75 -9.35
CA ALA A 115 18.54 -60.60 -8.23
C ALA A 115 19.20 -61.05 -6.90
N PRO A 116 19.26 -60.17 -5.87
CA PRO A 116 19.80 -60.54 -4.56
C PRO A 116 19.05 -61.72 -3.94
N ALA A 117 19.80 -62.64 -3.32
CA ALA A 117 19.22 -63.86 -2.74
C ALA A 117 18.18 -63.58 -1.64
N CYS A 118 18.25 -62.43 -0.97
CA CYS A 118 17.28 -62.01 0.04
C CYS A 118 15.85 -61.83 -0.52
N LEU A 119 15.69 -61.51 -1.81
CA LEU A 119 14.37 -61.43 -2.44
C LEU A 119 13.67 -62.79 -2.49
N ARG A 120 14.43 -63.86 -2.74
CA ARG A 120 13.93 -65.24 -2.70
C ARG A 120 13.49 -65.65 -1.29
N VAL A 121 14.18 -65.15 -0.25
CA VAL A 121 13.78 -65.38 1.15
C VAL A 121 12.40 -64.80 1.43
N VAL A 122 12.15 -63.57 1.00
CA VAL A 122 10.83 -62.93 1.13
C VAL A 122 9.77 -63.68 0.32
N TYR A 123 10.09 -64.09 -0.90
CA TYR A 123 9.19 -64.88 -1.75
C TYR A 123 8.77 -66.20 -1.07
N THR A 124 9.74 -66.99 -0.61
CA THR A 124 9.50 -68.27 0.07
C THR A 124 8.65 -68.09 1.33
N TYR A 125 8.90 -67.02 2.11
CA TYR A 125 8.11 -66.71 3.29
C TYR A 125 6.63 -66.42 2.95
N LEU A 126 6.40 -65.53 1.98
CA LEU A 126 5.05 -65.13 1.60
C LEU A 126 4.26 -66.27 0.93
N GLU A 127 4.93 -67.15 0.18
CA GLU A 127 4.34 -68.37 -0.38
C GLU A 127 3.82 -69.33 0.70
N GLY A 128 4.37 -69.26 1.92
CA GLY A 128 3.87 -69.99 3.09
C GLY A 128 2.52 -69.51 3.63
N HIS A 129 2.03 -68.33 3.20
CA HIS A 129 0.75 -67.73 3.60
C HIS A 129 0.57 -67.49 5.11
N THR A 130 1.66 -67.37 5.89
CA THR A 130 1.61 -67.22 7.36
C THR A 130 1.68 -65.78 7.87
N LEU A 131 1.88 -64.77 7.00
CA LEU A 131 2.12 -63.39 7.42
C LEU A 131 1.09 -62.84 8.41
N LEU A 132 -0.20 -63.05 8.17
CA LEU A 132 -1.24 -62.54 9.07
C LEU A 132 -1.16 -63.22 10.45
N THR A 133 -1.05 -64.54 10.49
CA THR A 133 -0.93 -65.30 11.75
C THR A 133 0.34 -64.92 12.51
N ASP A 134 1.43 -64.66 11.81
CA ASP A 134 2.69 -64.26 12.41
C ASP A 134 2.59 -62.85 13.03
N LEU A 135 1.96 -61.89 12.34
CA LEU A 135 1.70 -60.56 12.88
C LEU A 135 0.75 -60.60 14.10
N GLU A 136 -0.30 -61.41 14.06
CA GLU A 136 -1.24 -61.59 15.19
C GLU A 136 -0.58 -62.27 16.41
N SER A 137 0.46 -63.08 16.19
CA SER A 137 1.19 -63.76 17.27
C SER A 137 2.08 -62.83 18.10
N GLN A 138 2.37 -61.61 17.62
CA GLN A 138 3.28 -60.69 18.28
C GLN A 138 2.59 -59.95 19.43
N PRO A 139 3.06 -60.13 20.69
CA PRO A 139 2.37 -59.58 21.88
C PRO A 139 2.36 -58.04 21.92
N ASN A 140 3.29 -57.39 21.24
CA ASN A 140 3.46 -55.94 21.25
C ASN A 140 2.79 -55.24 20.05
N LEU A 141 2.20 -55.98 19.11
CA LEU A 141 1.70 -55.45 17.85
C LEU A 141 0.17 -55.41 17.87
N LYS A 142 -0.41 -54.21 17.81
CA LYS A 142 -1.87 -54.01 17.80
C LYS A 142 -2.40 -54.02 16.36
N LEU A 143 -2.52 -55.21 15.79
CA LEU A 143 -3.03 -55.38 14.42
C LEU A 143 -4.56 -55.27 14.37
N LYS A 144 -5.09 -54.37 13.53
CA LYS A 144 -6.52 -54.20 13.21
C LYS A 144 -6.77 -54.45 11.72
N TYR A 145 -6.40 -55.65 11.26
CA TYR A 145 -6.60 -56.04 9.87
C TYR A 145 -8.08 -56.32 9.55
N TYR A 146 -8.80 -57.01 10.44
CA TYR A 146 -10.23 -57.26 10.27
C TYR A 146 -11.08 -56.12 10.84
N LYS A 147 -12.12 -55.72 10.11
CA LYS A 147 -13.13 -54.77 10.62
C LYS A 147 -14.05 -55.42 11.65
N ASN A 148 -14.39 -56.69 11.40
CA ASN A 148 -15.11 -57.57 12.33
C ASN A 148 -14.36 -58.91 12.39
N VAL A 149 -13.81 -59.22 13.56
CA VAL A 149 -12.99 -60.40 13.82
C VAL A 149 -13.78 -61.70 13.64
N GLU A 150 -15.08 -61.71 13.98
CA GLU A 150 -15.94 -62.90 13.88
C GLU A 150 -16.29 -63.24 12.42
N ARG A 151 -16.39 -62.21 11.57
CA ARG A 151 -16.73 -62.37 10.14
C ARG A 151 -15.51 -62.44 9.23
N ARG A 152 -14.31 -62.21 9.78
CA ARG A 152 -13.05 -62.10 9.02
C ARG A 152 -13.17 -61.19 7.80
N GLU A 153 -13.85 -60.06 7.96
CA GLU A 153 -13.96 -59.05 6.90
C GLU A 153 -12.64 -58.25 6.82
N GLY A 154 -11.82 -58.51 5.80
CA GLY A 154 -10.49 -57.91 5.55
C GLY A 154 -10.55 -56.45 5.10
N THR A 155 -11.30 -55.62 5.84
CA THR A 155 -11.54 -54.19 5.59
C THR A 155 -11.26 -53.31 6.81
N GLY A 156 -10.43 -53.79 7.75
CA GLY A 156 -10.02 -53.06 8.94
C GLY A 156 -9.05 -51.91 8.66
N GLU A 157 -8.73 -51.15 9.71
CA GLU A 157 -7.89 -49.93 9.66
C GLU A 157 -6.52 -50.17 9.03
N ASP A 158 -5.92 -51.34 9.30
CA ASP A 158 -4.55 -51.68 8.89
C ASP A 158 -4.45 -52.35 7.51
N THR A 159 -5.56 -52.63 6.83
CA THR A 159 -5.51 -53.23 5.48
C THR A 159 -4.69 -52.41 4.47
N LYS A 160 -4.60 -51.10 4.67
CA LYS A 160 -3.81 -50.16 3.86
C LYS A 160 -2.44 -49.81 4.47
N ALA A 161 -2.09 -50.40 5.61
CA ALA A 161 -0.78 -50.22 6.25
C ALA A 161 0.30 -50.94 5.44
N MET A 162 1.40 -50.22 5.16
CA MET A 162 2.53 -50.75 4.38
C MET A 162 3.46 -51.58 5.28
N VAL A 163 4.01 -52.65 4.73
CA VAL A 163 4.92 -53.59 5.40
C VAL A 163 6.25 -53.64 4.65
N CYS A 164 7.36 -53.57 5.38
CA CYS A 164 8.71 -53.82 4.85
C CYS A 164 9.36 -55.06 5.49
N PHE A 165 10.38 -55.60 4.83
CA PHE A 165 11.06 -56.83 5.24
C PHE A 165 12.55 -56.61 5.45
N SER A 166 13.11 -57.30 6.44
CA SER A 166 14.56 -57.46 6.66
C SER A 166 14.92 -58.93 6.76
N VAL A 167 16.14 -59.28 6.34
CA VAL A 167 16.63 -60.66 6.40
C VAL A 167 17.86 -60.70 7.30
N GLN A 168 17.92 -61.66 8.22
CA GLN A 168 19.06 -61.83 9.11
C GLN A 168 20.35 -62.19 8.34
N THR A 169 21.45 -61.59 8.74
CA THR A 169 22.81 -61.90 8.25
C THR A 169 23.48 -62.97 9.13
N GLN A 170 24.72 -63.36 8.81
CA GLN A 170 25.45 -64.42 9.54
C GLN A 170 25.72 -64.07 11.02
N ASP A 171 25.73 -62.79 11.36
CA ASP A 171 25.92 -62.20 12.67
C ASP A 171 24.60 -61.91 13.40
N GLU A 172 23.47 -62.45 12.93
CA GLU A 172 22.12 -62.25 13.47
C GLU A 172 21.59 -60.80 13.46
N SER A 173 22.33 -59.86 12.84
CA SER A 173 21.82 -58.52 12.57
C SER A 173 20.78 -58.54 11.44
N ALA A 174 19.79 -57.65 11.50
CA ALA A 174 18.73 -57.55 10.51
C ALA A 174 19.15 -56.60 9.38
N ASP A 175 19.15 -57.08 8.14
CA ASP A 175 19.50 -56.28 6.98
C ASP A 175 18.25 -55.76 6.28
N ASP A 176 18.03 -54.45 6.38
CA ASP A 176 16.85 -53.76 5.87
C ASP A 176 16.84 -53.72 4.35
N LEU A 177 15.99 -54.54 3.74
CA LEU A 177 16.04 -54.79 2.29
C LEU A 177 15.79 -53.52 1.46
N TRP A 178 15.03 -52.56 1.98
CA TRP A 178 14.77 -51.29 1.30
C TRP A 178 15.93 -50.29 1.40
N LEU A 179 16.89 -50.49 2.31
CA LEU A 179 18.11 -49.66 2.45
C LEU A 179 19.31 -50.23 1.69
N ARG A 180 19.30 -51.55 1.44
CA ARG A 180 20.36 -52.26 0.73
C ARG A 180 20.65 -51.72 -0.67
N THR A 181 21.91 -51.44 -0.95
CA THR A 181 22.36 -50.89 -2.24
C THR A 181 22.22 -51.88 -3.39
N ASP A 182 22.47 -53.17 -3.17
CA ASP A 182 22.35 -54.23 -4.18
C ASP A 182 20.89 -54.47 -4.60
N VAL A 183 19.96 -54.44 -3.64
CA VAL A 183 18.51 -54.52 -3.90
C VAL A 183 18.05 -53.33 -4.72
N LYS A 184 18.45 -52.10 -4.36
CA LYS A 184 18.10 -50.90 -5.13
C LYS A 184 18.62 -50.97 -6.57
N GLN A 185 19.89 -51.32 -6.76
CA GLN A 185 20.49 -51.43 -8.09
C GLN A 185 19.84 -52.54 -8.94
N SER A 186 19.50 -53.68 -8.34
CA SER A 186 18.77 -54.76 -9.03
C SER A 186 17.39 -54.29 -9.48
N TRP A 187 16.67 -53.54 -8.64
CA TRP A 187 15.36 -52.98 -9.01
C TRP A 187 15.46 -52.02 -10.19
N GLU A 188 16.43 -51.10 -10.16
CA GLU A 188 16.65 -50.12 -11.24
C GLU A 188 16.87 -50.80 -12.59
N ARG A 189 17.68 -51.87 -12.62
CA ARG A 189 17.92 -52.66 -13.83
C ARG A 189 16.68 -53.41 -14.30
N TYR A 190 15.95 -54.06 -13.39
CA TYR A 190 14.70 -54.74 -13.70
C TYR A 190 13.67 -53.78 -14.30
N LEU A 191 13.51 -52.61 -13.69
CA LEU A 191 12.59 -51.58 -14.16
C LEU A 191 13.01 -51.04 -15.53
N ALA A 192 14.32 -50.85 -15.77
CA ALA A 192 14.84 -50.42 -17.07
C ALA A 192 14.53 -51.43 -18.19
N ASP A 193 14.64 -52.74 -17.92
CA ASP A 193 14.34 -53.81 -18.88
C ASP A 193 12.83 -53.99 -19.13
N LYS A 194 12.02 -53.90 -18.06
CA LYS A 194 10.57 -54.18 -18.11
C LYS A 194 9.69 -52.95 -18.26
N LEU A 195 10.28 -51.80 -18.59
CA LEU A 195 9.58 -50.53 -18.71
C LEU A 195 8.40 -50.64 -19.71
N PRO A 196 7.14 -50.55 -19.24
CA PRO A 196 5.98 -50.73 -20.11
C PRO A 196 5.73 -49.47 -20.96
N GLY A 197 5.21 -49.67 -22.18
CA GLY A 197 4.64 -48.60 -23.01
C GLY A 197 5.06 -48.64 -24.47
N ALA A 198 4.14 -48.25 -25.36
CA ALA A 198 4.46 -48.06 -26.77
C ALA A 198 5.47 -46.91 -26.91
N ARG A 199 6.50 -47.11 -27.74
CA ARG A 199 7.48 -46.05 -28.02
C ARG A 199 6.83 -44.99 -28.89
N ALA A 200 6.88 -43.75 -28.43
CA ALA A 200 6.36 -42.59 -29.16
C ALA A 200 7.26 -41.37 -28.95
N PHE A 201 7.07 -40.33 -29.76
CA PHE A 201 7.84 -39.11 -29.66
C PHE A 201 7.49 -38.36 -28.36
N CYS A 202 8.44 -38.24 -27.43
CA CYS A 202 8.28 -37.52 -26.19
C CYS A 202 8.46 -36.01 -26.41
N TYR A 203 7.45 -35.22 -26.05
CA TYR A 203 7.41 -33.77 -26.29
C TYR A 203 8.30 -32.98 -25.31
N VAL A 204 8.80 -33.64 -24.26
CA VAL A 204 9.73 -33.04 -23.28
C VAL A 204 11.18 -33.24 -23.71
N GLU A 205 11.53 -34.46 -24.15
CA GLU A 205 12.91 -34.84 -24.49
C GLU A 205 13.25 -34.67 -25.98
N GLY A 206 12.24 -34.55 -26.85
CA GLY A 206 12.42 -34.51 -28.30
C GLY A 206 12.91 -35.83 -28.90
N LYS A 207 12.69 -36.96 -28.22
CA LYS A 207 13.18 -38.31 -28.59
C LYS A 207 12.06 -39.35 -28.58
N ILE A 208 12.23 -40.43 -29.34
CA ILE A 208 11.29 -41.57 -29.33
C ILE A 208 11.59 -42.47 -28.12
N LEU A 209 10.69 -42.46 -27.13
CA LEU A 209 10.84 -43.10 -25.83
C LEU A 209 9.54 -43.83 -25.42
N PRO A 210 9.58 -44.77 -24.45
CA PRO A 210 8.38 -45.41 -23.92
C PRO A 210 7.40 -44.37 -23.36
N ALA A 211 6.22 -44.28 -23.97
CA ALA A 211 5.19 -43.33 -23.56
C ALA A 211 4.54 -43.76 -22.24
N MET A 212 4.32 -42.78 -21.36
CA MET A 212 3.62 -43.01 -20.10
C MET A 212 2.11 -42.81 -20.29
N GLU A 213 1.31 -43.80 -19.88
CA GLU A 213 -0.16 -43.67 -19.93
C GLU A 213 -0.74 -42.96 -18.69
N ASN A 214 -0.16 -43.23 -17.52
CA ASN A 214 -0.62 -42.69 -16.25
C ASN A 214 0.51 -41.96 -15.54
N HIS A 215 0.35 -40.64 -15.37
CA HIS A 215 1.34 -39.81 -14.70
C HIS A 215 1.28 -39.90 -13.17
N PRO A 216 2.41 -39.69 -12.47
CA PRO A 216 2.48 -39.62 -11.02
C PRO A 216 1.55 -38.55 -10.42
N LYS A 217 1.22 -38.72 -9.14
CA LYS A 217 0.51 -37.72 -8.36
C LYS A 217 1.51 -36.70 -7.82
N LEU A 218 1.11 -35.43 -7.73
CA LEU A 218 1.97 -34.37 -7.22
C LEU A 218 1.77 -34.14 -5.71
N GLN A 219 0.52 -33.92 -5.28
CA GLN A 219 0.18 -33.66 -3.88
C GLN A 219 -1.17 -34.30 -3.56
N GLY A 220 -1.20 -35.19 -2.56
CA GLY A 220 -2.40 -35.97 -2.25
C GLY A 220 -2.84 -36.80 -3.46
N ASN A 221 -4.07 -36.56 -3.93
CA ASN A 221 -4.62 -37.20 -5.13
C ASN A 221 -4.48 -36.38 -6.42
N ALA A 222 -3.97 -35.15 -6.32
CA ALA A 222 -3.90 -34.24 -7.45
C ALA A 222 -2.81 -34.66 -8.46
N LYS A 223 -3.18 -34.74 -9.74
CA LYS A 223 -2.26 -34.98 -10.87
C LYS A 223 -2.01 -33.69 -11.65
N LEU A 224 -0.77 -33.52 -12.12
CA LEU A 224 -0.38 -32.41 -12.99
C LEU A 224 -0.74 -32.70 -14.46
N ILE A 225 -0.65 -33.97 -14.86
CA ILE A 225 -1.10 -34.46 -16.16
C ILE A 225 -2.14 -35.56 -15.92
N SER A 226 -3.35 -35.36 -16.44
CA SER A 226 -4.45 -36.32 -16.34
C SER A 226 -5.29 -36.25 -17.61
N ALA A 227 -5.72 -37.41 -18.11
CA ALA A 227 -6.46 -37.49 -19.37
C ALA A 227 -7.78 -38.27 -19.29
N LYS A 228 -8.04 -38.93 -18.14
CA LYS A 228 -9.26 -39.73 -17.88
C LYS A 228 -10.01 -39.17 -16.69
N ASP A 229 -11.30 -38.94 -16.89
CA ASP A 229 -12.29 -38.67 -15.85
C ASP A 229 -13.55 -39.44 -16.22
N ASN A 230 -13.90 -40.42 -15.40
CA ASN A 230 -15.06 -41.26 -15.66
C ASN A 230 -16.38 -40.48 -15.52
N GLU A 231 -16.36 -39.32 -14.85
CA GLU A 231 -17.55 -38.50 -14.62
C GLU A 231 -17.84 -37.54 -15.80
N PHE A 232 -16.85 -37.21 -16.64
CA PHE A 232 -16.98 -36.25 -17.73
C PHE A 232 -16.51 -36.82 -19.08
N PRO A 233 -17.41 -37.44 -19.88
CA PRO A 233 -17.05 -38.18 -21.10
C PRO A 233 -16.59 -37.32 -22.29
N PHE A 234 -16.68 -35.99 -22.22
CA PHE A 234 -16.36 -35.05 -23.33
C PHE A 234 -15.00 -34.34 -23.18
N GLN A 235 -14.06 -34.87 -22.38
CA GLN A 235 -12.81 -34.15 -22.08
C GLN A 235 -11.85 -33.92 -23.24
N TYR A 236 -11.72 -34.89 -24.14
CA TYR A 236 -10.87 -34.79 -25.34
C TYR A 236 -11.65 -35.12 -26.62
N LYS A 237 -12.72 -35.92 -26.52
CA LYS A 237 -13.55 -36.33 -27.65
C LYS A 237 -14.24 -35.11 -28.26
N GLY A 238 -14.00 -34.89 -29.55
CA GLY A 238 -14.44 -33.69 -30.29
C GLY A 238 -13.29 -32.75 -30.68
N ARG A 239 -12.14 -32.84 -29.99
CA ARG A 239 -10.90 -32.12 -30.36
C ARG A 239 -9.74 -33.05 -30.69
N PHE A 240 -9.67 -34.20 -30.03
CA PHE A 240 -8.61 -35.20 -30.17
C PHE A 240 -9.21 -36.59 -30.40
N ALA A 241 -8.51 -37.43 -31.15
CA ALA A 241 -8.91 -38.82 -31.42
C ALA A 241 -8.68 -39.72 -30.19
N GLU A 242 -7.56 -39.51 -29.50
CA GLU A 242 -7.15 -40.24 -28.31
C GLU A 242 -6.74 -39.26 -27.20
N ASP A 243 -6.72 -39.74 -25.96
CA ASP A 243 -6.34 -38.97 -24.78
C ASP A 243 -4.90 -38.39 -24.86
N ARG A 244 -4.01 -39.12 -25.53
CA ARG A 244 -2.61 -38.78 -25.80
C ARG A 244 -2.34 -37.98 -27.07
N SER A 245 -3.37 -37.64 -27.87
CA SER A 245 -3.15 -36.87 -29.11
C SER A 245 -2.71 -35.43 -28.85
N ALA A 246 -2.95 -34.90 -27.65
CA ALA A 246 -2.58 -33.53 -27.28
C ALA A 246 -1.09 -33.39 -26.96
N ALA A 247 -0.55 -34.31 -26.16
CA ALA A 247 0.86 -34.37 -25.78
C ALA A 247 1.23 -35.78 -25.32
N VAL A 248 2.41 -36.23 -25.71
CA VAL A 248 2.99 -37.50 -25.26
C VAL A 248 4.24 -37.20 -24.43
N VAL A 249 4.30 -37.77 -23.23
CA VAL A 249 5.45 -37.65 -22.32
C VAL A 249 5.97 -39.04 -21.98
N SER A 250 7.29 -39.21 -22.04
CA SER A 250 7.92 -40.48 -21.70
C SER A 250 7.87 -40.75 -20.21
N TYR A 251 8.03 -42.02 -19.85
CA TYR A 251 8.15 -42.44 -18.46
C TYR A 251 9.21 -41.62 -17.71
N GLU A 252 10.44 -41.63 -18.23
CA GLU A 252 11.59 -41.00 -17.60
C GLU A 252 11.39 -39.50 -17.41
N ALA A 253 10.94 -38.79 -18.45
CA ALA A 253 10.68 -37.35 -18.37
C ALA A 253 9.59 -37.02 -17.35
N SER A 254 8.52 -37.82 -17.31
CA SER A 254 7.45 -37.60 -16.35
C SER A 254 7.90 -37.83 -14.91
N VAL A 255 8.58 -38.94 -14.62
CA VAL A 255 9.01 -39.23 -13.24
C VAL A 255 10.07 -38.25 -12.77
N ARG A 256 11.08 -37.93 -13.60
CA ARG A 256 12.09 -36.90 -13.28
C ARG A 256 11.43 -35.57 -12.95
N ALA A 257 10.52 -35.10 -13.80
CA ALA A 257 9.84 -33.83 -13.59
C ALA A 257 9.00 -33.81 -12.30
N HIS A 258 8.24 -34.87 -12.00
CA HIS A 258 7.42 -34.93 -10.79
C HIS A 258 8.28 -35.04 -9.52
N ASN A 259 9.31 -35.88 -9.52
CA ASN A 259 10.22 -36.03 -8.38
C ASN A 259 10.98 -34.73 -8.10
N ALA A 260 11.48 -34.06 -9.14
CA ALA A 260 12.11 -32.75 -9.01
C ALA A 260 11.15 -31.71 -8.46
N LEU A 261 9.90 -31.67 -8.94
CA LEU A 261 8.93 -30.69 -8.46
C LEU A 261 8.54 -30.92 -7.00
N ILE A 262 8.29 -32.16 -6.58
CA ILE A 262 8.01 -32.50 -5.17
C ILE A 262 9.19 -32.09 -4.29
N TRP A 263 10.41 -32.39 -4.72
CA TRP A 263 11.63 -32.02 -4.03
C TRP A 263 11.81 -30.50 -3.93
N LEU A 264 11.66 -29.77 -5.04
CA LEU A 264 11.76 -28.31 -5.07
C LEU A 264 10.69 -27.65 -4.20
N ILE A 265 9.46 -28.16 -4.19
CA ILE A 265 8.39 -27.66 -3.31
C ILE A 265 8.78 -27.82 -1.84
N ALA A 266 9.32 -28.99 -1.45
CA ALA A 266 9.75 -29.23 -0.08
C ALA A 266 10.99 -28.42 0.31
N ARG A 267 11.91 -28.20 -0.64
CA ARG A 267 13.19 -27.52 -0.43
C ARG A 267 13.06 -26.00 -0.35
N GLN A 268 12.27 -25.39 -1.24
CA GLN A 268 12.20 -23.94 -1.41
C GLN A 268 10.84 -23.43 -1.93
N GLY A 269 9.81 -24.28 -1.95
CA GLY A 269 8.47 -23.89 -2.36
C GLY A 269 7.73 -23.10 -1.28
N MET A 270 6.99 -22.08 -1.71
CA MET A 270 6.05 -21.35 -0.87
C MET A 270 4.64 -21.90 -1.06
N GLN A 271 4.03 -22.38 0.02
CA GLN A 271 2.65 -22.88 0.05
C GLN A 271 1.79 -21.98 0.95
N LYS A 272 0.95 -21.13 0.35
CA LYS A 272 0.03 -20.24 1.10
C LYS A 272 -1.32 -20.18 0.41
N TYR A 273 -2.41 -20.16 1.17
CA TYR A 273 -3.77 -19.94 0.67
C TYR A 273 -4.22 -20.90 -0.47
N GLY A 274 -3.67 -22.11 -0.55
CA GLY A 274 -4.00 -23.10 -1.58
C GLY A 274 -3.26 -22.92 -2.92
N MET A 275 -2.34 -21.97 -3.02
CA MET A 275 -1.38 -21.86 -4.12
C MET A 275 0.00 -22.38 -3.67
N THR A 276 0.73 -22.99 -4.60
CA THR A 276 2.13 -23.38 -4.42
C THR A 276 2.96 -22.65 -5.46
N TRP A 277 4.01 -21.95 -5.03
CA TRP A 277 4.96 -21.29 -5.91
C TRP A 277 6.35 -21.81 -5.63
N VAL A 278 7.12 -22.02 -6.69
CA VAL A 278 8.51 -22.44 -6.56
C VAL A 278 9.35 -21.71 -7.59
N VAL A 279 10.53 -21.26 -7.14
CA VAL A 279 11.54 -20.65 -7.99
C VAL A 279 12.81 -21.46 -7.85
N TRP A 280 13.46 -21.83 -8.95
CA TRP A 280 14.74 -22.53 -8.92
C TRP A 280 15.65 -22.04 -10.03
N ASN A 281 16.95 -22.23 -9.88
CA ASN A 281 17.88 -22.07 -10.99
C ASN A 281 18.23 -23.43 -11.58
N THR A 282 18.28 -23.52 -12.91
CA THR A 282 18.72 -24.72 -13.65
C THR A 282 20.17 -25.13 -13.36
N ASN A 283 21.00 -24.22 -12.82
CA ASN A 283 22.36 -24.56 -12.37
C ASN A 283 22.43 -25.20 -10.97
N GLY A 284 21.31 -25.25 -10.23
CA GLY A 284 21.21 -25.85 -8.89
C GLY A 284 21.27 -24.86 -7.72
N ALA A 285 21.51 -23.56 -7.98
CA ALA A 285 21.50 -22.53 -6.96
C ALA A 285 20.11 -22.39 -6.30
N VAL A 286 20.11 -22.28 -4.97
CA VAL A 286 18.90 -22.09 -4.18
C VAL A 286 18.31 -20.71 -4.46
N MET A 287 17.02 -20.67 -4.76
CA MET A 287 16.25 -19.45 -4.97
C MET A 287 14.98 -19.48 -4.14
N LYS A 288 14.56 -18.31 -3.64
CA LYS A 288 13.33 -18.16 -2.88
C LYS A 288 12.30 -17.33 -3.64
N VAL A 289 11.03 -17.55 -3.33
CA VAL A 289 9.90 -16.83 -3.91
C VAL A 289 9.87 -15.39 -3.34
N PRO A 290 9.60 -14.34 -4.15
CA PRO A 290 9.73 -12.94 -3.73
C PRO A 290 8.83 -12.50 -2.58
N ILE A 291 7.68 -13.14 -2.41
CA ILE A 291 6.69 -12.77 -1.39
C ILE A 291 6.73 -13.68 -0.16
N ASP A 292 7.74 -14.55 -0.05
CA ASP A 292 7.91 -15.33 1.17
C ASP A 292 8.41 -14.42 2.31
N GLU A 293 7.83 -14.57 3.50
CA GLU A 293 8.21 -13.77 4.68
C GLU A 293 9.66 -14.05 5.09
N ASN A 294 10.18 -15.22 4.71
CA ASN A 294 11.56 -15.66 4.92
C ASN A 294 12.39 -15.62 3.63
N ASN A 295 12.03 -14.78 2.64
CA ASN A 295 12.73 -14.75 1.35
C ASN A 295 14.20 -14.30 1.45
N GLY A 296 14.60 -13.72 2.59
CA GLY A 296 15.96 -13.27 2.88
C GLY A 296 16.52 -12.23 1.89
N PHE A 297 15.69 -11.62 1.03
CA PHE A 297 16.17 -10.64 0.04
C PHE A 297 16.64 -9.34 0.72
N MET A 298 16.07 -8.99 1.87
CA MET A 298 16.53 -7.84 2.67
C MET A 298 16.71 -8.20 4.15
N GLU A 299 16.87 -9.48 4.49
CA GLU A 299 17.33 -9.85 5.84
C GLU A 299 18.79 -9.43 5.94
N ALA A 300 19.00 -8.25 6.54
CA ALA A 300 20.29 -7.65 6.72
C ALA A 300 21.21 -8.57 7.52
N GLU A 301 22.35 -8.91 6.91
CA GLU A 301 23.60 -9.06 7.63
C GLU A 301 23.79 -7.81 8.49
N GLU A 302 24.10 -8.04 9.76
CA GLU A 302 24.32 -7.01 10.77
C GLU A 302 25.61 -6.27 10.43
N GLU A 303 25.50 -4.98 10.10
CA GLU A 303 26.59 -4.04 10.31
C GLU A 303 26.13 -2.97 11.29
N GLU A 304 26.99 -2.67 12.25
CA GLU A 304 26.75 -1.77 13.38
C GLU A 304 26.34 -0.36 12.92
N GLU A 305 25.38 0.23 13.64
CA GLU A 305 24.90 1.59 13.42
C GLU A 305 26.00 2.61 13.75
N ASP A 306 26.38 3.43 12.77
CA ASP A 306 27.09 4.69 13.03
C ASP A 306 26.05 5.75 13.41
N ASP A 307 26.15 6.26 14.63
CA ASP A 307 25.30 7.30 15.23
C ASP A 307 25.52 8.63 14.49
N SER A 308 24.75 8.86 13.44
CA SER A 308 24.61 10.16 12.82
C SER A 308 23.18 10.66 12.98
N GLY A 309 23.02 11.95 13.31
CA GLY A 309 21.77 12.58 13.73
C GLY A 309 20.60 12.49 12.73
N PRO A 310 19.56 13.34 12.82
CA PRO A 310 18.42 13.24 11.91
C PRO A 310 18.82 13.60 10.47
N VAL A 311 19.35 12.62 9.74
CA VAL A 311 19.66 12.70 8.32
C VAL A 311 18.32 12.57 7.59
N ILE A 312 18.05 13.52 6.70
CA ILE A 312 16.96 13.41 5.73
C ILE A 312 17.32 12.23 4.83
N ASP A 313 16.67 11.08 5.02
CA ASP A 313 16.89 9.87 4.22
C ASP A 313 16.41 10.12 2.78
N THR A 314 17.35 10.47 1.90
CA THR A 314 17.16 10.82 0.49
C THR A 314 16.88 9.61 -0.40
N PHE A 315 16.33 8.52 0.14
CA PHE A 315 16.14 7.22 -0.53
C PHE A 315 17.45 6.49 -0.91
N GLU A 316 18.59 7.18 -0.90
CA GLU A 316 19.89 6.65 -1.29
C GLU A 316 20.33 5.46 -0.40
N GLY A 317 20.11 5.55 0.92
CA GLY A 317 20.48 4.51 1.87
C GLY A 317 19.74 3.20 1.62
N TYR A 318 18.42 3.28 1.39
CA TYR A 318 17.62 2.12 1.02
C TYR A 318 18.03 1.52 -0.32
N ALA A 319 18.24 2.36 -1.35
CA ALA A 319 18.69 1.90 -2.66
C ALA A 319 20.06 1.20 -2.63
N LYS A 320 20.97 1.58 -1.70
CA LYS A 320 22.23 0.86 -1.46
C LYS A 320 22.00 -0.51 -0.85
N LYS A 321 21.11 -0.63 0.15
CA LYS A 321 20.74 -1.92 0.78
C LYS A 321 20.17 -2.91 -0.24
N VAL A 322 19.26 -2.45 -1.11
CA VAL A 322 18.68 -3.29 -2.17
C VAL A 322 19.76 -3.76 -3.17
N ARG A 323 20.67 -2.87 -3.57
CA ARG A 323 21.80 -3.23 -4.46
C ARG A 323 22.76 -4.24 -3.82
N ALA A 324 23.09 -4.06 -2.54
CA ALA A 324 23.95 -4.99 -1.80
C ALA A 324 23.31 -6.38 -1.71
N ALA A 325 22.02 -6.45 -1.39
CA ALA A 325 21.24 -7.68 -1.40
C ALA A 325 21.23 -8.38 -2.78
N ALA A 326 21.05 -7.61 -3.86
CA ALA A 326 21.11 -8.13 -5.22
C ALA A 326 22.49 -8.73 -5.55
N GLY A 327 23.57 -8.06 -5.15
CA GLY A 327 24.96 -8.56 -5.30
C GLY A 327 25.21 -9.86 -4.51
N GLY A 328 24.59 -10.02 -3.33
CA GLY A 328 24.63 -11.25 -2.55
C GLY A 328 24.00 -12.45 -3.28
N TYR A 329 22.92 -12.24 -4.04
CA TYR A 329 22.33 -13.29 -4.89
C TYR A 329 23.16 -13.56 -6.14
N GLU A 330 23.75 -12.52 -6.76
CA GLU A 330 24.65 -12.68 -7.91
C GLU A 330 25.84 -13.59 -7.59
N SER A 331 26.49 -13.37 -6.44
CA SER A 331 27.63 -14.21 -6.04
C SER A 331 27.26 -15.70 -5.89
N ARG A 332 26.07 -16.01 -5.35
CA ARG A 332 25.54 -17.39 -5.23
C ARG A 332 25.26 -18.04 -6.58
N LEU A 333 24.83 -17.26 -7.58
CA LEU A 333 24.60 -17.74 -8.95
C LEU A 333 25.89 -18.15 -9.66
N HIS A 334 26.99 -17.44 -9.40
CA HIS A 334 28.30 -17.73 -9.96
C HIS A 334 29.02 -18.92 -9.30
N GLY A 335 28.63 -19.30 -8.08
CA GLY A 335 29.23 -20.41 -7.34
C GLY A 335 28.84 -21.83 -7.80
N TYR A 336 27.90 -21.97 -8.74
CA TYR A 336 27.44 -23.25 -9.28
C TYR A 336 27.97 -23.50 -10.71
N ASN A 337 27.94 -24.78 -11.14
CA ASN A 337 28.61 -25.30 -12.34
C ASN A 337 28.49 -24.37 -13.59
N PRO A 338 29.61 -23.79 -14.09
CA PRO A 338 29.61 -22.83 -15.19
C PRO A 338 29.23 -23.44 -16.56
N HIS A 339 29.19 -24.78 -16.68
CA HIS A 339 28.77 -25.46 -17.91
C HIS A 339 27.25 -25.65 -18.04
N ARG A 340 26.48 -25.36 -16.99
CA ARG A 340 25.01 -25.42 -17.03
C ARG A 340 24.42 -24.07 -17.38
N THR A 341 23.29 -24.08 -18.07
CA THR A 341 22.53 -22.86 -18.35
C THR A 341 22.13 -22.22 -17.03
N ASN A 342 22.47 -20.95 -16.84
CA ASN A 342 22.00 -20.15 -15.72
C ASN A 342 20.62 -19.58 -16.10
N CYS A 343 19.55 -20.20 -15.60
CA CYS A 343 18.19 -19.77 -15.87
C CYS A 343 17.36 -19.94 -14.59
N ALA A 344 16.82 -18.85 -14.08
CA ALA A 344 15.81 -18.89 -13.04
C ALA A 344 14.47 -19.29 -13.67
N VAL A 345 13.78 -20.24 -13.06
CA VAL A 345 12.48 -20.72 -13.51
C VAL A 345 11.49 -20.56 -12.37
N ILE A 346 10.33 -19.99 -12.69
CA ILE A 346 9.27 -19.66 -11.74
C ILE A 346 8.04 -20.47 -12.15
N LEU A 347 7.47 -21.22 -11.20
CA LEU A 347 6.30 -22.04 -11.44
C LEU A 347 5.26 -21.80 -10.33
N GLY A 348 4.05 -21.40 -10.74
CA GLY A 348 2.88 -21.27 -9.89
C GLY A 348 1.89 -22.41 -10.14
N LEU A 349 1.38 -22.99 -9.06
CA LEU A 349 0.48 -24.13 -9.06
C LEU A 349 -0.75 -23.86 -8.18
N GLU A 350 -1.90 -24.33 -8.62
CA GLU A 350 -3.15 -24.28 -7.85
C GLU A 350 -3.91 -25.60 -7.99
N ALA A 351 -4.34 -26.17 -6.86
CA ALA A 351 -5.22 -27.33 -6.87
C ALA A 351 -6.63 -26.88 -7.31
N ALA A 352 -7.00 -27.17 -8.55
CA ALA A 352 -8.30 -26.79 -9.11
C ALA A 352 -9.43 -27.67 -8.57
N THR A 353 -9.13 -28.92 -8.21
CA THR A 353 -10.01 -29.93 -7.59
C THR A 353 -9.15 -30.90 -6.76
N ASP A 354 -9.74 -31.76 -5.94
CA ASP A 354 -9.01 -32.82 -5.19
C ASP A 354 -8.15 -33.74 -6.08
N GLY A 355 -8.45 -33.82 -7.38
CA GLY A 355 -7.76 -34.68 -8.34
C GLY A 355 -6.88 -33.97 -9.37
N ARG A 356 -6.90 -32.64 -9.48
CA ARG A 356 -6.17 -31.89 -10.53
C ARG A 356 -5.35 -30.73 -9.97
N MET A 357 -4.08 -30.70 -10.37
CA MET A 357 -3.18 -29.56 -10.15
C MET A 357 -3.02 -28.78 -11.44
N SER A 358 -3.29 -27.47 -11.41
CA SER A 358 -3.13 -26.59 -12.56
C SER A 358 -1.83 -25.80 -12.45
N VAL A 359 -1.12 -25.67 -13.56
CA VAL A 359 -0.04 -24.67 -13.69
C VAL A 359 -0.71 -23.33 -13.99
N THR A 360 -0.67 -22.41 -13.03
CA THR A 360 -1.30 -21.09 -13.14
C THR A 360 -0.32 -20.00 -13.56
N TYR A 361 0.98 -20.24 -13.40
CA TYR A 361 2.03 -19.32 -13.80
C TYR A 361 3.30 -20.09 -14.20
N TYR A 362 3.96 -19.63 -15.25
CA TYR A 362 5.26 -20.15 -15.69
C TYR A 362 6.08 -19.05 -16.34
N GLN A 363 7.32 -18.88 -15.89
CA GLN A 363 8.26 -17.93 -16.48
C GLN A 363 9.70 -18.43 -16.39
N GLU A 364 10.49 -18.12 -17.42
CA GLU A 364 11.93 -18.39 -17.51
C GLU A 364 12.70 -17.07 -17.60
N CYS A 365 13.67 -16.88 -16.70
CA CYS A 365 14.49 -15.69 -16.60
C CYS A 365 15.96 -16.08 -16.78
N SER A 366 16.56 -15.68 -17.90
CA SER A 366 17.96 -16.02 -18.21
C SER A 366 18.95 -15.23 -17.34
N GLY A 367 20.04 -15.89 -16.92
CA GLY A 367 21.10 -15.27 -16.14
C GLY A 367 20.60 -14.68 -14.82
N ASN A 368 20.94 -13.41 -14.59
CA ASN A 368 20.55 -12.67 -13.37
C ASN A 368 19.24 -11.88 -13.50
N GLU A 369 18.47 -12.10 -14.57
CA GLU A 369 17.27 -11.30 -14.86
C GLU A 369 16.24 -11.33 -13.72
N TYR A 370 16.04 -12.48 -13.09
CA TYR A 370 15.11 -12.61 -11.97
C TYR A 370 15.51 -11.72 -10.77
N VAL A 371 16.80 -11.68 -10.42
CA VAL A 371 17.30 -10.84 -9.31
C VAL A 371 17.20 -9.36 -9.66
N LYS A 372 17.46 -8.98 -10.92
CA LYS A 372 17.27 -7.60 -11.39
C LYS A 372 15.81 -7.15 -11.27
N ARG A 373 14.86 -8.02 -11.63
CA ARG A 373 13.43 -7.73 -11.48
C ARG A 373 13.00 -7.62 -10.02
N LEU A 374 13.61 -8.41 -9.13
CA LEU A 374 13.43 -8.27 -7.68
C LEU A 374 13.97 -6.93 -7.18
N GLU A 375 15.20 -6.58 -7.52
CA GLU A 375 15.80 -5.28 -7.18
C GLU A 375 14.92 -4.13 -7.68
N ALA A 376 14.44 -4.20 -8.93
CA ALA A 376 13.51 -3.23 -9.49
C ALA A 376 12.23 -3.15 -8.66
N TRP A 377 11.62 -4.27 -8.26
CA TRP A 377 10.42 -4.25 -7.42
C TRP A 377 10.66 -3.54 -6.09
N TYR A 378 11.74 -3.88 -5.39
CA TYR A 378 12.04 -3.26 -4.10
C TYR A 378 12.37 -1.77 -4.24
N ARG A 379 12.98 -1.35 -5.35
CA ARG A 379 13.24 0.06 -5.65
C ARG A 379 11.97 0.83 -6.03
N ASP A 380 11.12 0.25 -6.87
CA ASP A 380 9.96 0.93 -7.44
C ASP A 380 8.76 0.93 -6.46
N CYS A 381 8.65 -0.08 -5.60
CA CYS A 381 7.53 -0.27 -4.66
C CYS A 381 7.93 0.03 -3.22
N CYS A 382 8.53 1.19 -2.96
CA CYS A 382 8.90 1.61 -1.62
C CYS A 382 8.23 2.92 -1.22
N TRP A 383 8.03 3.11 0.08
CA TRP A 383 7.60 4.38 0.67
C TRP A 383 8.06 4.47 2.12
N TRP A 384 7.72 5.58 2.80
CA TRP A 384 7.83 5.66 4.24
C TRP A 384 7.06 4.51 4.90
N SER A 385 7.71 3.80 5.82
CA SER A 385 7.15 2.68 6.57
C SER A 385 7.65 2.73 8.00
N TYR A 386 6.79 2.40 8.96
CA TYR A 386 7.20 2.36 10.37
C TYR A 386 8.03 1.10 10.67
N SER A 387 9.25 1.31 11.14
CA SER A 387 10.14 0.24 11.58
C SER A 387 10.00 0.02 13.08
N ARG A 388 9.66 -1.20 13.48
CA ARG A 388 9.60 -1.56 14.90
C ARG A 388 10.98 -1.62 15.55
N LYS A 389 12.03 -1.88 14.77
CA LYS A 389 13.41 -1.99 15.24
C LYS A 389 13.95 -0.62 15.66
N SER A 390 14.00 0.33 14.72
CA SER A 390 14.46 1.69 15.00
C SER A 390 13.41 2.57 15.70
N LYS A 391 12.15 2.11 15.78
CA LYS A 391 10.99 2.86 16.31
C LYS A 391 10.74 4.18 15.57
N THR A 392 11.25 4.31 14.34
CA THR A 392 11.09 5.48 13.47
C THR A 392 10.50 5.06 12.12
N LYS A 393 10.14 6.05 11.28
CA LYS A 393 9.77 5.79 9.89
C LYS A 393 11.02 5.80 9.01
N GLU A 394 11.20 4.76 8.23
CA GLU A 394 12.27 4.59 7.23
C GLU A 394 11.67 4.29 5.86
N ILE A 395 12.42 4.47 4.78
CA ILE A 395 11.94 4.07 3.46
C ILE A 395 12.11 2.55 3.32
N ALA A 396 11.01 1.87 3.01
CA ALA A 396 11.01 0.43 2.78
C ALA A 396 9.90 -0.01 1.83
N SER A 397 10.09 -1.15 1.19
CA SER A 397 9.02 -1.82 0.46
C SER A 397 8.05 -2.52 1.41
N PRO A 398 6.72 -2.40 1.21
CA PRO A 398 5.76 -3.11 2.03
C PRO A 398 5.82 -4.60 1.74
N ASN A 399 5.73 -5.40 2.80
CA ASN A 399 5.62 -6.84 2.67
C ASN A 399 4.23 -7.25 2.12
N PRO A 400 4.08 -8.48 1.63
CA PRO A 400 2.83 -8.95 0.99
C PRO A 400 1.61 -8.86 1.91
N GLU A 401 1.79 -9.08 3.21
CA GLU A 401 0.72 -8.92 4.19
C GLU A 401 0.29 -7.46 4.34
N GLN A 402 1.24 -6.51 4.39
CA GLN A 402 0.94 -5.08 4.43
C GLN A 402 0.11 -4.68 3.20
N ILE A 403 0.53 -5.12 2.00
CA ILE A 403 -0.23 -4.89 0.74
C ILE A 403 -1.64 -5.46 0.87
N ALA A 404 -1.79 -6.68 1.37
CA ALA A 404 -3.11 -7.28 1.55
C ALA A 404 -3.97 -6.52 2.56
N VAL A 405 -3.43 -6.11 3.71
CA VAL A 405 -4.16 -5.32 4.71
C VAL A 405 -4.60 -3.98 4.12
N ALA A 406 -3.76 -3.33 3.31
CA ALA A 406 -4.10 -2.07 2.65
C ALA A 406 -5.23 -2.24 1.61
N VAL A 407 -5.28 -3.38 0.90
CA VAL A 407 -6.28 -3.63 -0.16
C VAL A 407 -7.60 -4.17 0.39
N MET A 408 -7.56 -5.23 1.20
CA MET A 408 -8.77 -5.96 1.65
C MET A 408 -9.11 -5.72 3.13
N GLY A 409 -8.19 -5.22 3.93
CA GLY A 409 -8.38 -4.97 5.35
C GLY A 409 -7.99 -6.11 6.27
N ILE A 410 -7.67 -5.74 7.51
CA ILE A 410 -7.11 -6.66 8.52
C ILE A 410 -8.05 -7.82 8.88
N ASP A 411 -9.37 -7.58 8.93
CA ASP A 411 -10.36 -8.62 9.23
C ASP A 411 -10.43 -9.69 8.13
N ALA A 412 -10.38 -9.25 6.86
CA ALA A 412 -10.35 -10.14 5.71
C ALA A 412 -9.06 -10.99 5.70
N VAL A 413 -7.90 -10.35 5.92
CA VAL A 413 -6.60 -11.03 6.01
C VAL A 413 -6.58 -12.03 7.16
N ASN A 414 -7.03 -11.64 8.35
CA ASN A 414 -7.10 -12.53 9.51
C ASN A 414 -8.05 -13.71 9.28
N THR A 415 -9.15 -13.49 8.56
CA THR A 415 -10.09 -14.55 8.18
C THR A 415 -9.44 -15.54 7.22
N ALA A 416 -8.69 -15.05 6.23
CA ALA A 416 -7.95 -15.87 5.28
C ALA A 416 -6.84 -16.69 5.97
N LYS A 417 -6.09 -16.08 6.90
CA LYS A 417 -5.02 -16.75 7.67
C LYS A 417 -5.53 -17.90 8.54
N LYS A 418 -6.74 -17.76 9.10
CA LYS A 418 -7.36 -18.81 9.93
C LYS A 418 -7.97 -19.96 9.10
N ASP A 419 -8.10 -19.78 7.79
CA ASP A 419 -8.72 -20.75 6.89
C ASP A 419 -7.72 -21.82 6.41
N LYS A 420 -7.46 -22.81 7.26
CA LYS A 420 -6.54 -23.92 6.95
C LYS A 420 -6.95 -24.72 5.71
N LYS A 421 -8.25 -24.77 5.37
CA LYS A 421 -8.76 -25.50 4.19
C LYS A 421 -8.65 -24.69 2.89
N CYS A 422 -8.43 -23.38 2.97
CA CYS A 422 -8.31 -22.49 1.82
C CYS A 422 -9.55 -22.41 0.91
N GLU A 423 -10.75 -22.55 1.47
CA GLU A 423 -12.03 -22.61 0.75
C GLU A 423 -12.85 -21.32 0.84
N LYS A 424 -12.61 -20.47 1.85
CA LYS A 424 -13.40 -19.26 2.11
C LYS A 424 -13.15 -18.17 1.08
N SER A 425 -14.14 -17.29 0.90
CA SER A 425 -14.08 -16.17 -0.05
C SER A 425 -12.89 -15.25 0.18
N HIS A 426 -12.62 -14.85 1.43
CA HIS A 426 -11.45 -14.03 1.76
C HIS A 426 -10.13 -14.73 1.39
N THR A 427 -10.03 -16.04 1.57
CA THR A 427 -8.84 -16.83 1.19
C THR A 427 -8.66 -16.87 -0.32
N LYS A 428 -9.75 -17.00 -1.09
CA LYS A 428 -9.72 -16.93 -2.55
C LYS A 428 -9.29 -15.54 -3.05
N LEU A 429 -9.78 -14.47 -2.43
CA LEU A 429 -9.33 -13.10 -2.72
C LEU A 429 -7.84 -12.92 -2.39
N MET A 430 -7.38 -13.48 -1.27
CA MET A 430 -5.98 -13.42 -0.85
C MET A 430 -5.06 -14.13 -1.84
N ARG A 431 -5.45 -15.34 -2.28
CA ARG A 431 -4.77 -16.11 -3.33
C ARG A 431 -4.67 -15.32 -4.63
N GLY A 432 -5.79 -14.73 -5.08
CA GLY A 432 -5.83 -13.92 -6.29
C GLY A 432 -4.93 -12.68 -6.21
N LEU A 433 -4.94 -11.97 -5.08
CA LEU A 433 -4.09 -10.81 -4.85
C LEU A 433 -2.60 -11.19 -4.88
N HIS A 434 -2.20 -12.20 -4.11
CA HIS A 434 -0.80 -12.66 -4.06
C HIS A 434 -0.29 -13.13 -5.42
N SER A 435 -1.11 -13.90 -6.16
CA SER A 435 -0.71 -14.40 -7.48
C SER A 435 -0.47 -13.26 -8.47
N ARG A 436 -1.30 -12.21 -8.42
CA ARG A 436 -1.14 -11.01 -9.26
C ARG A 436 0.10 -10.20 -8.88
N ILE A 437 0.36 -10.01 -7.58
CA ILE A 437 1.59 -9.34 -7.11
C ILE A 437 2.82 -10.11 -7.57
N LEU A 438 2.82 -11.44 -7.41
CA LEU A 438 3.93 -12.29 -7.84
C LEU A 438 4.21 -12.17 -9.35
N ALA A 439 3.17 -12.19 -10.17
CA ALA A 439 3.33 -11.95 -11.60
C ALA A 439 3.89 -10.55 -11.89
N CYS A 440 3.46 -9.50 -11.18
CA CYS A 440 4.00 -8.15 -11.35
C CYS A 440 5.50 -8.06 -10.98
N ILE A 441 5.92 -8.78 -9.95
CA ILE A 441 7.34 -8.86 -9.56
C ILE A 441 8.13 -9.62 -10.64
N ALA A 442 7.65 -10.81 -11.01
CA ALA A 442 8.35 -11.71 -11.91
C ALA A 442 8.41 -11.20 -13.36
N ASP A 443 7.41 -10.46 -13.83
CA ASP A 443 7.28 -9.98 -15.22
C ASP A 443 7.52 -8.47 -15.38
N GLU A 444 7.95 -7.79 -14.31
CA GLU A 444 8.17 -6.34 -14.26
C GLU A 444 6.94 -5.51 -14.69
N GLN A 445 5.74 -6.07 -14.52
CA GLN A 445 4.50 -5.41 -14.92
C GLN A 445 4.06 -4.39 -13.86
N PRO A 446 3.32 -3.33 -14.28
CA PRO A 446 2.68 -2.42 -13.33
C PRO A 446 1.63 -3.15 -12.50
N LEU A 447 1.48 -2.72 -11.24
CA LEU A 447 0.40 -3.20 -10.37
C LEU A 447 -0.96 -2.95 -11.04
N PRO A 448 -1.90 -3.90 -10.99
CA PRO A 448 -3.21 -3.67 -11.58
C PRO A 448 -3.96 -2.51 -10.92
N ILE A 449 -4.55 -1.64 -11.74
CA ILE A 449 -5.19 -0.40 -11.26
C ILE A 449 -6.33 -0.65 -10.27
N ASP A 450 -7.06 -1.76 -10.39
CA ASP A 450 -8.12 -2.13 -9.44
C ASP A 450 -7.56 -2.45 -8.04
N VAL A 451 -6.36 -3.03 -7.96
CA VAL A 451 -5.67 -3.32 -6.69
C VAL A 451 -5.19 -2.01 -6.05
N VAL A 452 -4.59 -1.12 -6.85
CA VAL A 452 -4.11 0.20 -6.39
C VAL A 452 -5.28 1.07 -5.94
N ARG A 453 -6.36 1.15 -6.71
CA ARG A 453 -7.58 1.88 -6.34
C ARG A 453 -8.27 1.26 -5.13
N GLY A 454 -8.25 -0.06 -4.98
CA GLY A 454 -8.75 -0.75 -3.79
C GLY A 454 -8.07 -0.24 -2.52
N ALA A 455 -6.73 -0.15 -2.53
CA ALA A 455 -5.97 0.41 -1.42
C ALA A 455 -6.27 1.89 -1.19
N PHE A 456 -6.24 2.72 -2.25
CA PHE A 456 -6.52 4.16 -2.18
C PHE A 456 -7.91 4.45 -1.60
N ASN A 457 -8.96 3.80 -2.11
CA ASN A 457 -10.33 4.02 -1.67
C ASN A 457 -10.51 3.65 -0.20
N ARG A 458 -9.88 2.55 0.24
CA ARG A 458 -9.94 2.12 1.64
C ARG A 458 -9.28 3.14 2.57
N VAL A 459 -8.06 3.59 2.26
CA VAL A 459 -7.35 4.58 3.12
C VAL A 459 -8.02 5.95 3.13
N CYS A 460 -8.72 6.31 2.05
CA CYS A 460 -9.56 7.52 1.98
C CYS A 460 -10.88 7.38 2.77
N ALA A 461 -11.20 6.19 3.29
CA ALA A 461 -12.25 5.93 4.26
C ALA A 461 -11.64 5.56 5.64
N PRO A 462 -10.94 6.50 6.30
CA PRO A 462 -10.08 6.23 7.45
C PRO A 462 -10.83 5.65 8.66
N LEU A 463 -12.11 5.96 8.82
CA LEU A 463 -12.91 5.48 9.97
C LEU A 463 -13.14 3.97 9.96
N THR A 464 -12.82 3.28 8.87
CA THR A 464 -12.91 1.81 8.76
C THR A 464 -11.74 1.07 9.43
N PHE A 465 -10.68 1.79 9.83
CA PHE A 465 -9.50 1.21 10.46
C PHE A 465 -9.68 1.09 11.97
N VAL A 466 -10.30 0.00 12.38
CA VAL A 466 -10.59 -0.30 13.79
C VAL A 466 -9.73 -1.45 14.31
N SER A 467 -9.39 -1.43 15.59
CA SER A 467 -8.59 -2.45 16.26
C SER A 467 -9.16 -2.80 17.65
N GLY A 468 -8.70 -3.92 18.19
CA GLY A 468 -9.12 -4.43 19.50
C GLY A 468 -10.54 -5.00 19.53
N LYS A 469 -10.95 -5.50 20.70
CA LYS A 469 -12.30 -6.05 20.92
C LYS A 469 -13.38 -4.98 20.81
N ASP A 470 -13.08 -3.76 21.26
CA ASP A 470 -14.02 -2.64 21.31
C ASP A 470 -14.16 -1.92 19.95
N ARG A 471 -13.46 -2.37 18.90
CA ARG A 471 -13.48 -1.80 17.54
C ARG A 471 -13.25 -0.28 17.52
N LEU A 472 -12.31 0.19 18.34
CA LEU A 472 -11.92 1.60 18.35
C LEU A 472 -11.03 1.91 17.15
N TRP A 473 -11.11 3.15 16.65
CA TRP A 473 -10.28 3.61 15.55
C TRP A 473 -8.80 3.54 15.92
N SER A 474 -7.95 3.08 15.02
CA SER A 474 -6.51 2.96 15.23
C SER A 474 -5.76 3.81 14.22
N ARG A 475 -5.10 4.86 14.71
CA ARG A 475 -4.27 5.74 13.88
C ARG A 475 -3.12 4.97 13.24
N THR A 476 -2.44 4.13 14.01
CA THR A 476 -1.30 3.32 13.52
C THR A 476 -1.71 2.38 12.39
N ALA A 477 -2.86 1.70 12.52
CA ALA A 477 -3.33 0.78 11.47
C ALA A 477 -3.67 1.52 10.16
N TRP A 478 -4.27 2.70 10.29
CA TRP A 478 -4.57 3.56 9.16
C TRP A 478 -3.29 4.12 8.51
N GLU A 479 -2.36 4.68 9.30
CA GLU A 479 -1.08 5.22 8.81
C GLU A 479 -0.25 4.17 8.07
N ASN A 480 -0.11 2.96 8.61
CA ASN A 480 0.61 1.87 7.94
C ASN A 480 -0.02 1.50 6.59
N SER A 481 -1.34 1.63 6.49
CA SER A 481 -2.07 1.35 5.24
C SER A 481 -1.96 2.50 4.25
N VAL A 482 -1.93 3.76 4.72
CA VAL A 482 -1.62 4.94 3.90
C VAL A 482 -0.23 4.81 3.29
N ASP A 483 0.76 4.47 4.11
CA ASP A 483 2.15 4.23 3.70
C ASP A 483 2.24 3.16 2.61
N THR A 484 1.58 2.02 2.84
CA THR A 484 1.52 0.92 1.87
C THR A 484 0.83 1.33 0.57
N ALA A 485 -0.30 2.04 0.65
CA ALA A 485 -1.01 2.52 -0.52
C ALA A 485 -0.16 3.52 -1.32
N CYS A 486 0.64 4.37 -0.67
CA CYS A 486 1.56 5.27 -1.35
C CYS A 486 2.66 4.50 -2.10
N ALA A 487 3.25 3.47 -1.48
CA ALA A 487 4.24 2.61 -2.15
C ALA A 487 3.64 1.95 -3.41
N MET A 488 2.41 1.46 -3.33
CA MET A 488 1.70 0.84 -4.46
C MET A 488 1.38 1.84 -5.57
N ILE A 489 0.94 3.06 -5.23
CA ILE A 489 0.66 4.13 -6.20
C ILE A 489 1.96 4.54 -6.91
N SER A 490 3.04 4.75 -6.15
CA SER A 490 4.36 5.09 -6.69
C SER A 490 4.87 4.00 -7.64
N CYS A 491 4.75 2.72 -7.25
CA CYS A 491 5.12 1.59 -8.10
C CYS A 491 4.30 1.55 -9.39
N PHE A 492 2.98 1.77 -9.29
CA PHE A 492 2.09 1.80 -10.44
C PHE A 492 2.43 2.93 -11.42
N GLN A 493 2.71 4.13 -10.91
CA GLN A 493 3.11 5.27 -11.73
C GLN A 493 4.47 5.02 -12.40
N THR A 494 5.45 4.54 -11.64
CA THR A 494 6.82 4.26 -12.12
C THR A 494 6.83 3.21 -13.23
N ARG A 495 6.05 2.13 -13.08
CA ARG A 495 6.00 1.02 -14.05
C ARG A 495 4.96 1.20 -15.16
N GLY A 496 4.06 2.17 -15.02
CA GLY A 496 2.95 2.40 -15.95
C GLY A 496 3.36 3.04 -17.28
N GLY A 497 4.61 3.53 -17.40
CA GLY A 497 5.21 3.97 -18.66
C GLY A 497 4.51 5.14 -19.36
N ARG A 498 3.68 5.92 -18.66
CA ARG A 498 3.05 7.12 -19.24
C ARG A 498 4.01 8.31 -19.11
N GLU A 499 4.44 8.87 -20.23
CA GLU A 499 5.30 10.07 -20.30
C GLU A 499 4.74 11.27 -19.50
N ASP A 500 3.42 11.32 -19.28
CA ASP A 500 2.73 12.40 -18.55
C ASP A 500 2.62 12.18 -17.03
N CYS A 501 3.00 11.02 -16.50
CA CYS A 501 2.92 10.74 -15.07
C CYS A 501 4.17 11.24 -14.34
N LEU A 502 4.04 12.34 -13.58
CA LEU A 502 5.04 12.78 -12.62
C LEU A 502 5.29 11.64 -11.61
N VAL A 503 6.47 11.01 -11.67
CA VAL A 503 6.90 10.03 -10.66
C VAL A 503 7.20 10.79 -9.37
N ILE A 504 6.31 10.64 -8.39
CA ILE A 504 6.46 11.31 -7.09
C ILE A 504 7.19 10.37 -6.15
N THR A 505 8.32 10.84 -5.62
CA THR A 505 9.14 10.10 -4.65
C THR A 505 8.57 10.22 -3.23
N PRO A 506 9.03 9.41 -2.26
CA PRO A 506 8.64 9.55 -0.85
C PRO A 506 8.96 10.94 -0.26
N MET A 507 9.84 11.72 -0.89
CA MET A 507 10.18 13.06 -0.44
C MET A 507 9.05 14.06 -0.68
N LEU A 508 9.06 15.14 0.09
CA LEU A 508 8.11 16.23 -0.12
C LEU A 508 8.53 17.05 -1.33
N GLU A 509 7.71 17.02 -2.37
CA GLU A 509 7.87 17.89 -3.55
C GLU A 509 7.31 19.28 -3.22
N ILE A 510 8.14 20.09 -2.56
CA ILE A 510 7.77 21.41 -2.05
C ILE A 510 7.25 22.31 -3.18
N ASP A 511 7.83 22.23 -4.37
CA ASP A 511 7.52 23.10 -5.51
C ASP A 511 6.55 22.48 -6.54
N SER A 512 5.90 21.36 -6.18
CA SER A 512 4.85 20.76 -6.99
C SER A 512 3.70 21.73 -7.26
N LYS A 513 3.24 21.76 -8.52
CA LYS A 513 2.05 22.51 -8.97
C LYS A 513 0.84 21.60 -9.22
N ASN A 514 0.95 20.31 -8.91
CA ASN A 514 -0.15 19.36 -9.05
C ASN A 514 -1.22 19.66 -7.99
N GLY A 515 -2.42 20.04 -8.42
CA GLY A 515 -3.51 20.44 -7.52
C GLY A 515 -3.91 19.35 -6.53
N ASP A 516 -3.92 18.09 -6.97
CA ASP A 516 -4.35 16.97 -6.13
C ASP A 516 -3.32 16.69 -5.04
N TYR A 517 -2.03 16.74 -5.40
CA TYR A 517 -0.90 16.67 -4.45
C TYR A 517 -0.96 17.82 -3.43
N LEU A 518 -1.18 19.06 -3.88
CA LEU A 518 -1.28 20.24 -3.01
C LEU A 518 -2.48 20.15 -2.04
N TYR A 519 -3.63 19.62 -2.49
CA TYR A 519 -4.74 19.32 -1.59
C TYR A 519 -4.39 18.26 -0.55
N GLY A 520 -3.57 17.28 -0.91
CA GLY A 520 -2.98 16.30 0.02
C GLY A 520 -2.18 16.99 1.11
N ARG A 521 -1.31 17.93 0.72
CA ARG A 521 -0.49 18.71 1.66
C ARG A 521 -1.34 19.56 2.61
N LEU A 522 -2.40 20.21 2.10
CA LEU A 522 -3.33 20.99 2.95
C LEU A 522 -3.98 20.11 4.02
N LEU A 523 -4.49 18.94 3.64
CA LEU A 523 -5.14 18.04 4.58
C LEU A 523 -4.15 17.48 5.61
N ALA A 524 -2.92 17.18 5.19
CA ALA A 524 -1.86 16.72 6.10
C ALA A 524 -1.49 17.78 7.15
N ALA A 525 -1.34 19.04 6.74
CA ALA A 525 -1.10 20.14 7.64
C ALA A 525 -2.26 20.36 8.62
N ALA A 526 -3.52 20.21 8.16
CA ALA A 526 -4.71 20.29 9.01
C ALA A 526 -4.80 19.16 10.04
N ASP A 527 -4.60 17.89 9.62
CA ASP A 527 -4.60 16.73 10.53
C ASP A 527 -3.50 16.88 11.58
N PHE A 528 -2.28 17.21 11.17
CA PHE A 528 -1.16 17.37 12.10
C PHE A 528 -1.38 18.53 13.09
N MET A 529 -1.90 19.68 12.61
CA MET A 529 -2.21 20.81 13.48
C MET A 529 -3.26 20.44 14.54
N GLU A 530 -4.33 19.78 14.12
CA GLU A 530 -5.40 19.36 15.03
C GLU A 530 -4.88 18.34 16.06
N GLU A 531 -4.07 17.35 15.61
CA GLU A 531 -3.40 16.36 16.46
C GLU A 531 -2.55 17.03 17.55
N LYS A 532 -1.77 18.07 17.21
CA LYS A 532 -0.94 18.81 18.17
C LYS A 532 -1.72 19.72 19.11
N SER A 533 -2.93 20.11 18.73
CA SER A 533 -3.77 21.04 19.51
C SER A 533 -4.71 20.37 20.51
N THR A 534 -4.79 19.03 20.51
CA THR A 534 -5.79 18.26 21.27
C THR A 534 -5.15 17.28 22.25
N ASP A 535 -5.73 17.17 23.45
CA ASP A 535 -5.30 16.22 24.49
C ASP A 535 -6.02 14.86 24.41
N LYS A 536 -6.86 14.64 23.39
CA LYS A 536 -7.74 13.46 23.28
C LYS A 536 -7.01 12.15 22.94
N GLY A 537 -5.69 12.19 22.83
CA GLY A 537 -4.85 11.05 22.48
C GLY A 537 -4.77 10.78 20.97
N ARG A 538 -3.77 9.97 20.58
CA ARG A 538 -3.42 9.71 19.17
C ARG A 538 -4.51 8.97 18.39
N ASP A 539 -5.24 8.08 19.05
CA ASP A 539 -6.32 7.28 18.46
C ASP A 539 -7.69 7.99 18.46
N TYR A 540 -7.71 9.30 18.72
CA TYR A 540 -8.87 10.13 18.41
C TYR A 540 -8.73 10.69 16.98
N PRO A 541 -9.62 10.33 16.04
CA PRO A 541 -9.53 10.87 14.68
C PRO A 541 -9.82 12.37 14.69
N THR A 542 -8.98 13.13 13.99
CA THR A 542 -9.15 14.59 13.79
C THR A 542 -10.36 14.86 12.89
N ASN A 543 -10.87 16.08 12.89
CA ASN A 543 -11.89 16.51 11.94
C ASN A 543 -11.39 16.42 10.50
N ALA A 544 -10.11 16.70 10.24
CA ALA A 544 -9.47 16.48 8.94
C ALA A 544 -9.60 15.01 8.49
N VAL A 545 -9.26 14.05 9.37
CA VAL A 545 -9.39 12.61 9.09
C VAL A 545 -10.85 12.20 8.94
N ARG A 546 -11.74 12.66 9.81
CA ARG A 546 -13.19 12.35 9.72
C ARG A 546 -13.81 12.81 8.40
N LEU A 547 -13.36 13.95 7.87
CA LEU A 547 -13.87 14.54 6.63
C LEU A 547 -13.10 14.12 5.39
N MET A 548 -12.04 13.31 5.51
CA MET A 548 -11.15 12.92 4.41
C MET A 548 -11.90 12.34 3.22
N GLN A 549 -12.85 11.42 3.44
CA GLN A 549 -13.63 10.82 2.35
C GLN A 549 -14.38 11.89 1.52
N LYS A 550 -15.00 12.84 2.21
CA LYS A 550 -15.71 13.95 1.55
C LYS A 550 -14.73 14.93 0.90
N PHE A 551 -13.58 15.17 1.53
CA PHE A 551 -12.53 16.02 0.99
C PHE A 551 -11.95 15.48 -0.32
N VAL A 552 -11.77 14.16 -0.43
CA VAL A 552 -11.34 13.51 -1.68
C VAL A 552 -12.38 13.69 -2.79
N GLN A 553 -13.67 13.65 -2.46
CA GLN A 553 -14.74 13.80 -3.46
C GLN A 553 -14.97 15.26 -3.89
N CYS A 554 -14.87 16.20 -2.95
CA CYS A 554 -15.17 17.62 -3.16
C CYS A 554 -14.22 18.50 -2.32
N PRO A 555 -12.94 18.62 -2.74
CA PRO A 555 -11.90 19.29 -1.95
C PRO A 555 -12.17 20.78 -1.79
N PHE A 556 -12.64 21.44 -2.86
CA PHE A 556 -12.92 22.87 -2.87
C PHE A 556 -14.01 23.27 -1.86
N GLU A 557 -15.08 22.48 -1.74
CA GLU A 557 -16.21 22.72 -0.84
C GLU A 557 -15.97 22.22 0.59
N THR A 558 -15.09 21.22 0.75
CA THR A 558 -14.82 20.61 2.05
C THR A 558 -13.71 21.33 2.79
N TRP A 559 -12.75 21.93 2.09
CA TRP A 559 -11.65 22.69 2.71
C TRP A 559 -12.13 23.78 3.68
N PRO A 560 -13.10 24.65 3.34
CA PRO A 560 -13.61 25.66 4.28
C PRO A 560 -14.24 25.06 5.54
N LYS A 561 -14.90 23.90 5.42
CA LYS A 561 -15.52 23.20 6.56
C LYS A 561 -14.48 22.62 7.50
N ILE A 562 -13.37 22.09 6.95
CA ILE A 562 -12.23 21.64 7.74
C ILE A 562 -11.61 22.85 8.43
N HIS A 563 -11.34 23.93 7.69
CA HIS A 563 -10.75 25.15 8.22
C HIS A 563 -11.55 25.77 9.36
N GLU A 564 -12.88 25.79 9.26
CA GLU A 564 -13.76 26.23 10.36
C GLU A 564 -13.51 25.44 11.65
N LYS A 565 -13.29 24.11 11.55
CA LYS A 565 -12.96 23.26 12.70
C LYS A 565 -11.54 23.49 13.23
N LEU A 566 -10.66 24.12 12.45
CA LEU A 566 -9.31 24.50 12.86
C LEU A 566 -9.27 25.84 13.64
N ILE A 567 -10.33 26.66 13.60
CA ILE A 567 -10.40 27.95 14.32
C ILE A 567 -10.08 27.80 15.83
N PRO A 568 -10.66 26.83 16.56
CA PRO A 568 -10.29 26.60 17.96
C PRO A 568 -8.84 26.14 18.13
N CYS A 569 -8.29 25.37 17.18
CA CYS A 569 -6.91 24.89 17.21
C CYS A 569 -5.90 26.04 17.13
N PHE A 570 -6.15 27.04 16.28
CA PHE A 570 -5.30 28.24 16.21
C PHE A 570 -5.24 28.95 17.57
N LYS A 571 -6.37 29.05 18.27
CA LYS A 571 -6.42 29.64 19.61
C LYS A 571 -5.65 28.81 20.64
N ASN A 572 -5.80 27.49 20.63
CA ASN A 572 -5.12 26.60 21.58
C ASN A 572 -3.60 26.59 21.39
N LEU A 573 -3.12 26.68 20.15
CA LEU A 573 -1.70 26.71 19.81
C LEU A 573 -1.06 28.08 20.05
N GLY A 574 -1.84 29.16 20.15
CA GLY A 574 -1.34 30.51 20.42
C GLY A 574 -0.24 30.95 19.43
N PRO A 575 0.97 31.35 19.89
CA PRO A 575 2.08 31.75 19.01
C PRO A 575 2.53 30.67 18.02
N ASP A 576 2.48 29.38 18.39
CA ASP A 576 2.91 28.27 17.54
C ASP A 576 1.99 28.08 16.32
N SER A 577 0.77 28.61 16.39
CA SER A 577 -0.20 28.62 15.30
C SER A 577 0.30 29.37 14.06
N LYS A 578 1.22 30.33 14.24
CA LYS A 578 1.83 31.12 13.16
C LYS A 578 2.54 30.23 12.14
N TRP A 579 3.19 29.16 12.60
CA TRP A 579 3.93 28.24 11.73
C TRP A 579 2.98 27.53 10.74
N TYR A 580 1.84 27.05 11.23
CA TYR A 580 0.82 26.43 10.38
C TYR A 580 0.21 27.41 9.39
N GLN A 581 0.00 28.66 9.80
CA GLN A 581 -0.51 29.70 8.89
C GLN A 581 0.47 30.01 7.76
N ILE A 582 1.78 30.02 8.04
CA ILE A 582 2.82 30.16 7.01
C ILE A 582 2.78 28.96 6.07
N LEU A 583 2.70 27.74 6.60
CA LEU A 583 2.62 26.51 5.80
C LEU A 583 1.39 26.49 4.89
N PHE A 584 0.21 26.87 5.40
CA PHE A 584 -0.99 27.00 4.57
C PHE A 584 -0.82 28.06 3.48
N GLY A 585 -0.21 29.21 3.79
CA GLY A 585 0.18 30.23 2.81
C GLY A 585 1.08 29.69 1.70
N GLU A 586 2.13 28.96 2.09
CA GLU A 586 3.07 28.34 1.17
C GLU A 586 2.43 27.30 0.24
N ILE A 587 1.47 26.53 0.74
CA ILE A 587 0.75 25.54 -0.08
C ILE A 587 -0.27 26.26 -0.98
N GLU A 588 -1.06 27.19 -0.45
CA GLU A 588 -2.08 27.93 -1.19
C GLU A 588 -1.47 28.71 -2.37
N LYS A 589 -0.34 29.42 -2.18
CA LYS A 589 0.35 30.15 -3.26
C LYS A 589 0.81 29.28 -4.44
N ARG A 590 0.98 27.97 -4.24
CA ARG A 590 1.48 27.06 -5.28
C ARG A 590 0.39 26.50 -6.19
N PHE A 591 -0.88 26.67 -5.83
CA PHE A 591 -1.95 26.20 -6.69
C PHE A 591 -2.04 27.02 -7.99
N PRO A 592 -2.11 26.36 -9.15
CA PRO A 592 -2.63 26.99 -10.37
C PRO A 592 -4.12 27.30 -10.21
N GLU A 593 -4.58 28.44 -10.73
CA GLU A 593 -6.00 28.89 -10.61
C GLU A 593 -6.99 27.80 -11.05
N GLU A 594 -6.76 27.18 -12.22
CA GLU A 594 -7.64 26.14 -12.78
C GLU A 594 -7.77 24.93 -11.84
N ASN A 595 -6.68 24.53 -11.18
CA ASN A 595 -6.64 23.36 -10.32
C ASN A 595 -7.20 23.65 -8.91
N ARG A 596 -7.04 24.87 -8.39
CA ARG A 596 -7.55 25.22 -7.05
C ARG A 596 -9.08 25.21 -7.01
N TYR A 597 -9.74 25.57 -8.10
CA TYR A 597 -11.19 25.77 -8.14
C TYR A 597 -11.95 24.61 -8.81
N GLY A 598 -11.22 23.58 -9.27
CA GLY A 598 -11.81 22.40 -9.87
C GLY A 598 -12.76 21.65 -8.92
N ARG A 599 -13.98 21.38 -9.41
CA ARG A 599 -15.00 20.57 -8.71
C ARG A 599 -14.94 19.13 -9.20
N ARG A 600 -13.84 18.45 -8.90
CA ARG A 600 -13.60 17.06 -9.28
C ARG A 600 -13.06 16.26 -8.10
N GLU A 601 -13.22 14.95 -8.18
CA GLU A 601 -12.60 14.04 -7.23
C GLU A 601 -11.07 14.08 -7.37
N LEU A 602 -10.37 13.97 -6.25
CA LEU A 602 -8.92 13.91 -6.21
C LEU A 602 -8.41 12.58 -6.75
N SER A 603 -7.32 12.65 -7.51
CA SER A 603 -6.60 11.49 -8.02
C SER A 603 -5.72 10.82 -6.96
N LEU A 604 -4.94 9.81 -7.37
CA LEU A 604 -4.07 9.03 -6.48
C LEU A 604 -2.96 9.91 -5.85
N GLU A 605 -2.55 10.95 -6.58
CA GLU A 605 -1.49 11.91 -6.24
C GLU A 605 -1.79 12.68 -4.95
N PHE A 606 -3.07 12.81 -4.57
CA PHE A 606 -3.48 13.38 -3.29
C PHE A 606 -2.87 12.63 -2.10
N LEU A 607 -2.86 11.30 -2.14
CA LEU A 607 -2.37 10.50 -1.02
C LEU A 607 -0.84 10.63 -0.86
N LEU A 608 -0.12 10.74 -1.98
CA LEU A 608 1.32 10.98 -1.98
C LEU A 608 1.64 12.33 -1.34
N GLY A 609 0.91 13.40 -1.71
CA GLY A 609 1.08 14.72 -1.10
C GLY A 609 0.72 14.76 0.38
N PHE A 610 -0.33 14.03 0.77
CA PHE A 610 -0.70 13.86 2.17
C PHE A 610 0.41 13.17 2.98
N SER A 611 0.91 12.03 2.49
CA SER A 611 1.92 11.24 3.19
C SER A 611 3.26 11.97 3.30
N SER A 612 3.80 12.49 2.20
CA SER A 612 5.09 13.20 2.20
C SER A 612 5.07 14.45 3.07
N GLN A 613 3.99 15.25 3.01
CA GLN A 613 3.88 16.45 3.86
C GLN A 613 3.80 16.07 5.33
N ARG A 614 3.01 15.06 5.68
CA ARG A 614 2.87 14.62 7.07
C ARG A 614 4.18 14.11 7.64
N GLN A 615 4.93 13.33 6.86
CA GLN A 615 6.24 12.83 7.28
C GLN A 615 7.23 13.97 7.52
N MET A 616 7.27 14.97 6.64
CA MET A 616 8.11 16.16 6.80
C MET A 616 7.80 16.91 8.12
N LEU A 617 6.53 16.99 8.52
CA LEU A 617 6.12 17.64 9.79
C LEU A 617 6.63 16.86 11.02
N TYR A 618 6.72 15.52 10.96
CA TYR A 618 7.28 14.71 12.05
C TYR A 618 8.81 14.81 12.16
N GLN A 619 9.52 15.01 11.05
CA GLN A 619 10.98 15.21 11.02
C GLN A 619 11.42 16.59 11.55
N LYS A 620 10.52 17.34 12.20
CA LYS A 620 10.73 18.69 12.75
C LYS A 620 11.26 19.68 11.72
N TRP A 621 10.83 19.55 10.47
CA TRP A 621 11.08 20.58 9.47
C TRP A 621 10.47 21.91 9.93
N LYS A 622 11.31 22.92 10.05
CA LYS A 622 10.88 24.31 10.14
C LYS A 622 11.06 24.91 8.75
N PRO A 623 10.12 25.71 8.23
CA PRO A 623 10.34 26.47 7.02
C PRO A 623 11.64 27.22 7.23
N GLU A 624 12.61 26.96 6.35
CA GLU A 624 13.76 27.82 6.26
C GLU A 624 13.20 29.22 6.08
N LYS A 625 13.48 30.10 7.04
CA LYS A 625 13.39 31.53 6.77
C LYS A 625 14.38 31.76 5.64
N LYS A 626 13.91 31.72 4.40
CA LYS A 626 14.64 32.36 3.31
C LYS A 626 14.74 33.82 3.71
N ILE A 627 15.89 34.17 4.26
CA ILE A 627 16.36 35.53 4.30
C ILE A 627 16.34 35.98 2.85
N GLU A 628 15.54 37.00 2.64
CA GLU A 628 15.37 37.79 1.44
C GLU A 628 16.62 37.74 0.54
N THR A 629 16.51 37.08 -0.62
CA THR A 629 17.07 37.71 -1.81
C THR A 629 16.43 39.10 -1.87
N GLY A 630 17.21 40.16 -2.03
CA GLY A 630 16.72 41.55 -2.06
C GLY A 630 15.76 41.87 -3.21
N GLU A 631 15.20 40.88 -3.87
CA GLU A 631 14.23 41.00 -4.96
C GLU A 631 12.85 41.26 -4.38
N THR A 632 12.27 42.39 -4.79
CA THR A 632 10.92 42.77 -4.41
C THR A 632 9.92 41.95 -5.20
N VAL A 633 9.05 41.19 -4.52
CA VAL A 633 8.01 40.37 -5.17
C VAL A 633 6.84 41.27 -5.54
N ILE A 634 6.40 41.23 -6.81
CA ILE A 634 5.18 41.91 -7.23
C ILE A 634 3.99 40.96 -6.97
N TYR A 635 3.10 41.34 -6.05
CA TYR A 635 1.85 40.65 -5.80
C TYR A 635 0.70 41.37 -6.51
N ALA A 636 0.05 40.66 -7.43
CA ALA A 636 -1.19 41.10 -8.04
C ALA A 636 -2.37 40.72 -7.15
N LEU A 637 -3.20 41.70 -6.80
CA LEU A 637 -4.45 41.43 -6.09
C LEU A 637 -5.36 40.58 -6.98
N PRO A 638 -6.08 39.60 -6.39
CA PRO A 638 -6.98 38.75 -7.15
C PRO A 638 -8.17 39.55 -7.67
N ARG A 639 -8.82 39.08 -8.74
CA ARG A 639 -10.04 39.71 -9.28
C ARG A 639 -11.33 39.12 -8.70
N ARG A 640 -11.24 37.91 -8.15
CA ARG A 640 -12.40 37.14 -7.71
C ARG A 640 -12.95 37.69 -6.39
N ARG A 641 -14.26 37.95 -6.33
CA ARG A 641 -14.97 38.45 -5.15
C ARG A 641 -14.54 37.77 -3.83
N SER A 642 -14.60 36.44 -3.79
CA SER A 642 -14.34 35.69 -2.56
C SER A 642 -12.88 35.80 -2.11
N GLU A 643 -11.93 35.80 -3.04
CA GLU A 643 -10.51 35.99 -2.73
C GLU A 643 -10.23 37.40 -2.21
N LEU A 644 -10.83 38.44 -2.83
CA LEU A 644 -10.71 39.82 -2.36
C LEU A 644 -11.22 40.00 -0.92
N TYR A 645 -12.35 39.38 -0.59
CA TYR A 645 -12.84 39.31 0.79
C TYR A 645 -11.87 38.56 1.72
N GLY A 646 -11.23 37.49 1.22
CA GLY A 646 -10.14 36.81 1.90
C GLY A 646 -8.93 37.73 2.17
N CYS A 647 -8.54 38.55 1.20
CA CYS A 647 -7.47 39.53 1.35
C CYS A 647 -7.78 40.56 2.43
N LEU A 648 -9.01 41.12 2.45
CA LEU A 648 -9.45 42.04 3.51
C LEU A 648 -9.35 41.39 4.91
N LEU A 649 -9.76 40.13 5.01
CA LEU A 649 -9.70 39.35 6.25
C LEU A 649 -8.25 39.13 6.71
N ALA A 650 -7.33 38.85 5.78
CA ALA A 650 -5.91 38.67 6.07
C ALA A 650 -5.24 39.97 6.54
N VAL A 651 -5.55 41.11 5.90
CA VAL A 651 -5.02 42.42 6.30
C VAL A 651 -5.50 42.77 7.71
N ALA A 652 -6.78 42.54 8.01
CA ALA A 652 -7.35 42.76 9.34
C ALA A 652 -6.70 41.87 10.41
N ASP A 653 -6.50 40.58 10.10
CA ASP A 653 -5.85 39.63 11.01
C ASP A 653 -4.42 40.04 11.35
N VAL A 654 -3.60 40.35 10.34
CA VAL A 654 -2.19 40.73 10.53
C VAL A 654 -2.08 42.06 11.29
N ALA A 655 -2.92 43.04 10.96
CA ALA A 655 -2.95 44.34 11.65
C ALA A 655 -3.31 44.18 13.13
N GLU A 656 -4.33 43.39 13.47
CA GLU A 656 -4.69 43.11 14.86
C GLU A 656 -3.56 42.37 15.60
N GLN A 657 -2.94 41.38 14.94
CA GLN A 657 -1.85 40.62 15.53
C GLN A 657 -0.63 41.51 15.83
N GLU A 658 -0.22 42.37 14.89
CA GLU A 658 0.90 43.30 15.10
C GLU A 658 0.59 44.33 16.20
N ALA A 659 -0.63 44.88 16.22
CA ALA A 659 -1.06 45.83 17.25
C ALA A 659 -1.03 45.21 18.66
N SER A 660 -1.28 43.90 18.76
CA SER A 660 -1.26 43.16 20.01
C SER A 660 0.12 42.62 20.41
N GLU A 661 1.19 42.97 19.69
CA GLU A 661 2.54 42.42 19.92
C GLU A 661 2.57 40.87 19.94
N GLY A 662 1.64 40.25 19.19
CA GLY A 662 1.50 38.80 19.11
C GLY A 662 0.68 38.15 20.24
N GLU A 663 0.23 38.90 21.27
CA GLU A 663 -0.60 38.35 22.36
C GLU A 663 -1.89 37.70 21.86
N ARG A 664 -2.45 38.20 20.75
CA ARG A 664 -3.67 37.67 20.13
C ARG A 664 -3.40 36.68 18.99
N ALA A 665 -2.20 36.12 18.89
CA ALA A 665 -1.88 35.10 17.88
C ALA A 665 -2.88 33.94 17.93
N GLY A 666 -3.50 33.64 16.79
CA GLY A 666 -4.49 32.56 16.66
C GLY A 666 -5.89 32.89 17.21
N MET A 667 -6.11 34.08 17.80
CA MET A 667 -7.39 34.49 18.38
C MET A 667 -7.82 35.92 18.03
N THR A 668 -7.34 36.44 16.90
CA THR A 668 -7.77 37.75 16.39
C THR A 668 -9.26 37.75 16.06
N ASN A 669 -9.90 38.93 16.05
CA ASN A 669 -11.31 39.04 15.66
C ASN A 669 -11.54 38.52 14.24
N ALA A 670 -10.58 38.72 13.33
CA ALA A 670 -10.62 38.21 11.97
C ALA A 670 -10.74 36.67 11.93
N ILE A 671 -9.86 35.95 12.64
CA ILE A 671 -9.91 34.48 12.71
C ILE A 671 -11.20 33.99 13.38
N GLN A 672 -11.61 34.61 14.50
CA GLN A 672 -12.79 34.18 15.25
C GLN A 672 -14.11 34.47 14.50
N MET A 673 -14.14 35.50 13.66
CA MET A 673 -15.31 35.84 12.85
C MET A 673 -15.31 35.19 11.48
N MET A 674 -14.29 34.41 11.10
CA MET A 674 -14.10 33.92 9.74
C MET A 674 -15.30 33.12 9.19
N SER A 675 -15.94 32.28 10.01
CA SER A 675 -17.13 31.51 9.60
C SER A 675 -18.34 32.41 9.32
N VAL A 676 -18.63 33.37 10.20
CA VAL A 676 -19.71 34.36 10.03
C VAL A 676 -19.41 35.28 8.86
N PHE A 677 -18.13 35.64 8.68
CA PHE A 677 -17.64 36.46 7.59
C PHE A 677 -17.86 35.79 6.24
N ALA A 678 -17.52 34.51 6.12
CA ALA A 678 -17.78 33.74 4.90
C ALA A 678 -19.28 33.61 4.61
N ALA A 679 -20.13 33.46 5.64
CA ALA A 679 -21.58 33.36 5.45
C ALA A 679 -22.25 34.68 5.05
N LYS A 680 -21.77 35.82 5.59
CA LYS A 680 -22.34 37.15 5.38
C LYS A 680 -21.24 38.20 5.15
N PRO A 681 -20.53 38.18 4.02
CA PRO A 681 -19.32 38.98 3.81
C PRO A 681 -19.58 40.49 3.83
N TYR A 682 -20.67 40.94 3.21
CA TYR A 682 -21.04 42.36 3.15
C TYR A 682 -21.20 42.97 4.56
N GLU A 683 -22.09 42.41 5.38
CA GLU A 683 -22.37 42.90 6.73
C GLU A 683 -21.19 42.69 7.69
N SER A 684 -20.54 41.52 7.60
CA SER A 684 -19.50 41.13 8.53
C SER A 684 -18.22 41.93 8.35
N TRP A 685 -17.93 42.42 7.14
CA TRP A 685 -16.79 43.31 6.92
C TRP A 685 -16.92 44.64 7.65
N GLY A 686 -18.10 45.28 7.64
CA GLY A 686 -18.34 46.50 8.43
C GLY A 686 -18.11 46.25 9.93
N ARG A 687 -18.66 45.15 10.46
CA ARG A 687 -18.49 44.77 11.88
C ARG A 687 -17.06 44.41 12.24
N LEU A 688 -16.34 43.73 11.35
CA LEU A 688 -14.93 43.38 11.57
C LEU A 688 -14.05 44.63 11.52
N HIS A 689 -14.30 45.54 10.57
CA HIS A 689 -13.60 46.81 10.48
C HIS A 689 -13.81 47.66 11.74
N ASP A 690 -15.04 47.75 12.25
CA ASP A 690 -15.33 48.39 13.54
C ASP A 690 -14.48 47.82 14.70
N LYS A 691 -14.32 46.49 14.74
CA LYS A 691 -13.47 45.81 15.74
C LYS A 691 -11.98 46.00 15.48
N LEU A 692 -11.58 46.28 14.25
CA LEU A 692 -10.19 46.52 13.86
C LEU A 692 -9.72 47.93 14.25
N LEU A 693 -10.62 48.91 14.31
CA LEU A 693 -10.29 50.33 14.59
C LEU A 693 -9.44 50.56 15.86
N PRO A 694 -9.72 49.95 17.03
CA PRO A 694 -8.89 50.12 18.23
C PRO A 694 -7.44 49.67 17.99
N TYR A 695 -7.23 48.64 17.18
CA TYR A 695 -5.90 48.12 16.84
C TYR A 695 -5.17 49.03 15.84
N LEU A 696 -5.89 49.57 14.84
CA LEU A 696 -5.33 50.59 13.95
C LEU A 696 -4.94 51.87 14.72
N ILE A 697 -5.73 52.27 15.72
CA ILE A 697 -5.38 53.39 16.60
C ILE A 697 -4.11 53.07 17.41
N LYS A 698 -4.00 51.84 17.95
CA LYS A 698 -2.82 51.40 18.70
C LYS A 698 -1.55 51.32 17.86
N LEU A 699 -1.66 50.98 16.57
CA LEU A 699 -0.53 50.88 15.63
C LEU A 699 0.11 52.23 15.24
N GLY A 700 -0.56 53.36 15.49
CA GLY A 700 -0.04 54.68 15.13
C GLY A 700 0.31 54.79 13.64
N LYS A 701 1.53 55.24 13.31
CA LYS A 701 1.98 55.40 11.91
C LYS A 701 1.94 54.10 11.10
N ARG A 702 2.17 52.95 11.73
CA ARG A 702 2.16 51.65 11.03
C ARG A 702 0.78 51.28 10.50
N ALA A 703 -0.29 51.84 11.08
CA ALA A 703 -1.65 51.66 10.59
C ALA A 703 -1.85 52.16 9.15
N GLU A 704 -1.01 53.08 8.68
CA GLU A 704 -1.08 53.62 7.32
C GLU A 704 -0.85 52.53 6.27
N TYR A 705 0.06 51.60 6.54
CA TYR A 705 0.36 50.49 5.65
C TYR A 705 -0.87 49.60 5.45
N TYR A 706 -1.48 49.13 6.54
CA TYR A 706 -2.66 48.27 6.48
C TYR A 706 -3.88 48.97 5.88
N GLN A 707 -4.14 50.21 6.26
CA GLN A 707 -5.24 50.99 5.69
C GLN A 707 -5.08 51.22 4.19
N ARG A 708 -3.85 51.43 3.69
CA ARG A 708 -3.58 51.48 2.24
C ARG A 708 -3.90 50.15 1.57
N LEU A 709 -3.49 49.03 2.14
CA LEU A 709 -3.80 47.69 1.60
C LEU A 709 -5.29 47.38 1.60
N ILE A 710 -6.01 47.74 2.67
CA ILE A 710 -7.46 47.63 2.71
C ILE A 710 -8.04 48.44 1.56
N GLY A 711 -7.61 49.70 1.39
CA GLY A 711 -8.13 50.53 0.32
C GLY A 711 -7.77 50.02 -1.08
N PHE A 712 -6.56 49.52 -1.31
CA PHE A 712 -6.21 48.89 -2.59
C PHE A 712 -7.09 47.69 -2.89
N THR A 713 -7.37 46.85 -1.89
CA THR A 713 -8.27 45.71 -2.02
C THR A 713 -9.71 46.15 -2.28
N GLU A 714 -10.20 47.17 -1.56
CA GLU A 714 -11.53 47.77 -1.79
C GLU A 714 -11.68 48.29 -3.22
N MET A 715 -10.63 48.88 -3.81
CA MET A 715 -10.65 49.39 -5.19
C MET A 715 -10.61 48.29 -6.27
N GLN A 716 -10.39 47.03 -5.90
CA GLN A 716 -10.41 45.90 -6.85
C GLN A 716 -11.80 45.29 -7.02
N PHE A 717 -12.74 45.54 -6.10
CA PHE A 717 -14.08 45.00 -6.25
C PHE A 717 -14.82 45.71 -7.38
N SER A 718 -15.60 44.96 -8.15
CA SER A 718 -16.76 45.55 -8.83
C SER A 718 -17.82 45.86 -7.79
N GLN A 719 -18.67 46.85 -8.07
CA GLN A 719 -19.74 47.21 -7.15
C GLN A 719 -20.69 46.05 -6.86
N ALA A 720 -21.16 45.34 -7.90
CA ALA A 720 -22.10 44.23 -7.76
C ALA A 720 -21.52 43.11 -6.86
N GLU A 721 -20.22 42.83 -7.00
CA GLU A 721 -19.54 41.84 -6.15
C GLU A 721 -19.36 42.34 -4.71
N ARG A 722 -19.07 43.63 -4.52
CA ARG A 722 -18.86 44.22 -3.19
C ARG A 722 -20.14 44.25 -2.35
N VAL A 723 -21.29 44.52 -2.97
CA VAL A 723 -22.60 44.62 -2.26
C VAL A 723 -23.33 43.28 -2.14
N SER A 724 -22.97 42.29 -2.97
CA SER A 724 -23.60 40.97 -2.95
C SER A 724 -23.61 40.36 -1.54
N THR A 725 -24.76 39.84 -1.13
CA THR A 725 -24.98 39.15 0.14
C THR A 725 -24.71 37.65 0.06
N GLU A 726 -24.40 37.12 -1.13
CA GLU A 726 -24.14 35.69 -1.33
C GLU A 726 -22.97 35.22 -0.46
N PRO A 727 -23.05 34.03 0.16
CA PRO A 727 -21.93 33.45 0.88
C PRO A 727 -20.66 33.36 0.03
N LEU A 728 -19.49 33.46 0.67
CA LEU A 728 -18.22 33.25 0.01
C LEU A 728 -18.02 31.76 -0.30
N ASP A 729 -17.53 31.46 -1.50
CA ASP A 729 -17.06 30.12 -1.81
C ASP A 729 -15.63 29.88 -1.28
N GLY A 730 -15.14 28.64 -1.38
CA GLY A 730 -13.87 28.24 -0.77
C GLY A 730 -12.61 28.97 -1.27
N SER A 731 -12.71 29.82 -2.31
CA SER A 731 -11.59 30.64 -2.77
C SER A 731 -11.24 31.77 -1.79
N TYR A 732 -12.12 32.14 -0.84
CA TYR A 732 -11.76 33.14 0.17
C TYR A 732 -10.55 32.72 1.03
N LEU A 733 -10.38 31.41 1.29
CA LEU A 733 -9.21 30.91 2.02
C LEU A 733 -7.93 31.04 1.19
N HIS A 734 -8.02 30.82 -0.12
CA HIS A 734 -6.90 31.02 -1.03
C HIS A 734 -6.44 32.48 -1.00
N GLY A 735 -7.37 33.42 -1.19
CA GLY A 735 -7.07 34.86 -1.11
C GLY A 735 -6.55 35.30 0.26
N TYR A 736 -7.10 34.74 1.34
CA TYR A 736 -6.63 34.99 2.71
C TYR A 736 -5.18 34.53 2.93
N TYR A 737 -4.86 33.28 2.58
CA TYR A 737 -3.54 32.72 2.82
C TYR A 737 -2.47 33.29 1.88
N CYS A 738 -2.80 33.54 0.61
CA CYS A 738 -1.91 34.21 -0.32
C CYS A 738 -1.59 35.65 0.13
N MET A 739 -2.61 36.43 0.52
CA MET A 739 -2.40 37.78 1.05
C MET A 739 -1.57 37.74 2.34
N ARG A 740 -1.87 36.83 3.27
CA ARG A 740 -1.11 36.69 4.52
C ARG A 740 0.37 36.41 4.27
N GLN A 741 0.70 35.61 3.26
CA GLN A 741 2.09 35.29 2.93
C GLN A 741 2.91 36.51 2.50
N THR A 742 2.27 37.51 1.87
CA THR A 742 2.94 38.75 1.43
C THR A 742 3.54 39.55 2.60
N PHE A 743 3.02 39.39 3.82
CA PHE A 743 3.54 40.06 5.02
C PHE A 743 4.81 39.43 5.59
N TYR A 744 5.23 38.27 5.08
CA TYR A 744 6.50 37.64 5.45
C TYR A 744 7.61 37.91 4.42
N GLN A 745 7.33 38.70 3.37
CA GLN A 745 8.22 38.97 2.25
C GLN A 745 8.19 40.47 1.90
N LYS A 746 9.26 41.00 1.30
CA LYS A 746 9.22 42.35 0.70
C LYS A 746 8.35 42.35 -0.55
N THR A 747 7.13 42.86 -0.41
CA THR A 747 6.10 42.80 -1.46
C THR A 747 5.72 44.20 -1.96
N GLN A 748 5.64 44.36 -3.29
CA GLN A 748 4.99 45.50 -3.95
C GLN A 748 3.65 45.06 -4.54
N PHE A 749 2.63 45.90 -4.40
CA PHE A 749 1.27 45.61 -4.86
C PHE A 749 1.00 46.31 -6.20
N SER A 750 0.55 45.56 -7.21
CA SER A 750 0.18 46.12 -8.52
C SER A 750 -1.11 46.92 -8.44
N ARG A 751 -1.22 48.02 -9.21
CA ARG A 751 -2.31 49.00 -9.11
C ARG A 751 -3.11 49.09 -10.42
N LEU A 752 -4.28 48.46 -10.46
CA LEU A 752 -5.27 48.66 -11.53
C LEU A 752 -6.67 48.72 -10.88
N PRO A 753 -7.15 49.89 -10.45
CA PRO A 753 -8.48 50.01 -9.83
C PRO A 753 -9.58 49.68 -10.86
N GLN A 754 -10.67 49.06 -10.40
CA GLN A 754 -11.88 48.92 -11.21
C GLN A 754 -12.65 50.24 -11.24
N ILE A 755 -13.26 50.57 -12.37
CA ILE A 755 -14.08 51.78 -12.52
C ILE A 755 -15.46 51.51 -11.93
N TRP A 756 -15.91 52.36 -11.00
CA TRP A 756 -17.26 52.32 -10.40
C TRP A 756 -18.15 53.36 -11.09
N GLU A 757 -19.07 52.90 -11.94
CA GLU A 757 -19.91 53.81 -12.75
C GLU A 757 -21.15 54.30 -12.00
N THR A 758 -21.83 53.51 -11.14
CA THR A 758 -23.05 53.94 -10.39
C THR A 758 -23.40 53.12 -9.13
N ALA A 759 -23.13 53.63 -7.92
CA ALA A 759 -23.38 52.96 -6.62
C ALA A 759 -24.88 52.74 -6.26
N GLU A 760 -25.27 51.50 -5.93
CA GLU A 760 -26.63 51.09 -5.49
C GLU A 760 -27.06 51.83 -4.22
N ASP A 761 -26.23 51.79 -3.17
CA ASP A 761 -26.39 52.63 -1.98
C ASP A 761 -25.48 53.85 -2.09
N SER A 762 -25.88 54.75 -3.00
CA SER A 762 -25.23 56.04 -3.23
C SER A 762 -25.16 56.90 -1.95
N ARG A 763 -26.07 56.69 -0.98
CA ARG A 763 -26.05 57.40 0.31
C ARG A 763 -24.84 56.98 1.13
N SER A 764 -24.67 55.68 1.39
CA SER A 764 -23.54 55.18 2.19
C SER A 764 -22.20 55.47 1.54
N VAL A 765 -22.09 55.37 0.21
CA VAL A 765 -20.86 55.75 -0.51
C VAL A 765 -20.53 57.23 -0.32
N ARG A 766 -21.51 58.14 -0.47
CA ARG A 766 -21.29 59.59 -0.28
C ARG A 766 -20.87 59.94 1.14
N TYR A 767 -21.49 59.35 2.16
CA TYR A 767 -21.03 59.51 3.54
C TYR A 767 -19.63 58.94 3.77
N GLY A 768 -19.29 57.81 3.13
CA GLY A 768 -17.94 57.28 3.10
C GLY A 768 -16.94 58.28 2.53
N ARG A 769 -17.24 58.87 1.36
CA ARG A 769 -16.40 59.89 0.71
C ARG A 769 -16.19 61.13 1.59
N LEU A 770 -17.23 61.63 2.25
CA LEU A 770 -17.12 62.72 3.23
C LEU A 770 -16.07 62.40 4.31
N LEU A 771 -16.18 61.20 4.90
CA LEU A 771 -15.27 60.73 5.94
C LEU A 771 -13.83 60.55 5.40
N GLY A 772 -13.67 60.05 4.17
CA GLY A 772 -12.36 59.85 3.54
C GLY A 772 -11.63 61.16 3.23
N ILE A 773 -12.35 62.17 2.73
CA ILE A 773 -11.81 63.52 2.49
C ILE A 773 -11.40 64.16 3.82
N ALA A 774 -12.23 64.04 4.86
CA ALA A 774 -11.94 64.56 6.19
C ALA A 774 -10.66 63.94 6.79
N ASP A 775 -10.53 62.61 6.73
CA ASP A 775 -9.34 61.88 7.22
C ASP A 775 -8.07 62.29 6.45
N ARG A 776 -8.18 62.47 5.13
CA ARG A 776 -7.08 62.96 4.29
C ARG A 776 -6.66 64.38 4.68
N MET A 777 -7.60 65.25 5.02
CA MET A 777 -7.31 66.63 5.45
C MET A 777 -6.62 66.66 6.82
N GLU A 778 -7.09 65.85 7.78
CA GLU A 778 -6.45 65.76 9.09
C GLU A 778 -5.03 65.18 9.00
N LYS A 779 -4.81 64.15 8.16
CA LYS A 779 -3.48 63.55 7.96
C LYS A 779 -2.43 64.50 7.39
N LYS A 780 -2.83 65.41 6.50
CA LYS A 780 -1.90 66.42 5.96
C LYS A 780 -1.29 67.28 7.05
N ARG A 781 -2.06 67.62 8.10
CA ARG A 781 -1.50 68.32 9.27
C ARG A 781 -0.44 67.49 9.98
N PHE A 782 -0.68 66.20 10.21
CA PHE A 782 0.30 65.32 10.87
C PHE A 782 1.59 65.15 10.06
N ALA A 783 1.54 65.32 8.74
CA ALA A 783 2.74 65.34 7.91
C ALA A 783 3.54 66.66 7.99
N CYS A 784 2.94 67.75 8.48
CA CYS A 784 3.55 69.09 8.56
C CYS A 784 4.12 69.46 9.96
N GLU A 785 3.85 68.70 11.03
CA GLU A 785 4.38 68.96 12.39
C GLU A 785 5.63 68.10 12.66
N GLU A 786 6.81 68.69 12.86
CA GLU A 786 8.02 68.00 13.35
C GLU A 786 7.94 67.80 14.89
N GLY A 787 7.33 66.70 15.34
CA GLY A 787 7.36 66.32 16.75
C GLY A 787 6.48 65.13 17.10
N ASP A 788 7.00 64.18 17.89
CA ASP A 788 6.45 62.87 18.31
C ASP A 788 5.03 62.51 17.77
N ILE A 789 4.97 62.34 16.44
CA ILE A 789 3.77 62.09 15.63
C ILE A 789 3.23 60.66 15.89
N ASP A 790 3.95 59.82 16.64
CA ASP A 790 3.70 58.38 16.74
C ASP A 790 2.39 57.98 17.43
N ARG A 791 1.70 58.92 18.10
CA ARG A 791 0.50 58.63 18.92
C ARG A 791 -0.80 59.30 18.49
N ARG A 792 -0.84 60.10 17.43
CA ARG A 792 -2.08 60.82 17.04
C ARG A 792 -2.87 60.07 15.96
N SER A 793 -3.92 59.37 16.39
CA SER A 793 -4.99 58.89 15.52
C SER A 793 -5.91 60.03 15.08
N THR A 794 -6.38 60.00 13.83
CA THR A 794 -7.31 61.00 13.28
C THR A 794 -8.65 60.96 14.02
N ASN A 795 -9.37 62.08 14.06
CA ASN A 795 -10.73 62.10 14.61
C ASN A 795 -11.63 61.14 13.83
N GLU A 796 -11.44 61.05 12.51
CA GLU A 796 -12.23 60.17 11.66
C GLU A 796 -12.11 58.71 12.12
N LEU A 797 -10.90 58.20 12.37
CA LEU A 797 -10.71 56.84 12.90
C LEU A 797 -11.35 56.63 14.28
N ARG A 798 -11.37 57.65 15.15
CA ARG A 798 -11.98 57.58 16.49
C ARG A 798 -13.50 57.60 16.46
N PHE A 799 -14.09 58.37 15.55
CA PHE A 799 -15.54 58.53 15.43
C PHE A 799 -16.17 57.56 14.43
N MET A 800 -15.39 56.81 13.65
CA MET A 800 -15.87 55.98 12.53
C MET A 800 -17.00 55.00 12.90
N THR A 801 -16.91 54.30 14.04
CA THR A 801 -17.97 53.39 14.50
C THR A 801 -19.25 54.11 14.91
N VAL A 802 -19.14 55.32 15.46
CA VAL A 802 -20.32 56.14 15.78
C VAL A 802 -20.89 56.76 14.49
N PHE A 803 -20.02 57.15 13.57
CA PHE A 803 -20.35 57.70 12.27
C PHE A 803 -21.13 56.71 11.40
N SER A 804 -20.73 55.43 11.37
CA SER A 804 -21.47 54.41 10.63
C SER A 804 -22.88 54.17 11.19
N ARG A 805 -23.11 54.44 12.48
CA ARG A 805 -24.42 54.27 13.15
C ARG A 805 -25.29 55.52 13.10
N LYS A 806 -24.68 56.70 13.20
CA LYS A 806 -25.35 58.02 13.24
C LYS A 806 -24.61 59.01 12.34
N PRO A 807 -24.67 58.82 11.01
CA PRO A 807 -23.80 59.53 10.07
C PRO A 807 -24.06 61.04 10.01
N SER A 808 -25.33 61.48 10.11
CA SER A 808 -25.67 62.89 9.97
C SER A 808 -25.22 63.70 11.19
N SER A 809 -25.57 63.26 12.40
CA SER A 809 -25.19 63.97 13.63
C SER A 809 -23.69 63.89 13.92
N THR A 810 -23.06 62.75 13.61
CA THR A 810 -21.60 62.62 13.78
C THR A 810 -20.83 63.47 12.77
N TRP A 811 -21.33 63.61 11.53
CA TRP A 811 -20.72 64.48 10.52
C TRP A 811 -20.69 65.94 10.95
N GLU A 812 -21.80 66.48 11.47
CA GLU A 812 -21.84 67.88 11.96
C GLU A 812 -20.78 68.13 13.06
N ASN A 813 -20.59 67.16 13.96
CA ASN A 813 -19.55 67.22 14.98
C ASN A 813 -18.13 67.15 14.40
N LEU A 814 -17.89 66.25 13.43
CA LEU A 814 -16.60 66.14 12.75
C LEU A 814 -16.27 67.40 11.95
N LYS A 815 -17.26 67.99 11.28
CA LYS A 815 -17.12 69.21 10.49
C LYS A 815 -16.62 70.40 11.32
N VAL A 816 -17.14 70.57 12.53
CA VAL A 816 -16.66 71.62 13.46
C VAL A 816 -15.18 71.43 13.78
N LYS A 817 -14.75 70.19 14.03
CA LYS A 817 -13.33 69.85 14.26
C LYS A 817 -12.49 70.03 13.00
N LEU A 818 -13.07 69.77 11.83
CA LEU A 818 -12.38 69.82 10.55
C LEU A 818 -11.91 71.24 10.19
N LYS A 819 -12.64 72.27 10.63
CA LYS A 819 -12.30 73.70 10.40
C LYS A 819 -10.89 74.05 10.85
N LEU A 820 -10.38 73.42 11.91
CA LEU A 820 -9.02 73.65 12.42
C LEU A 820 -7.93 73.24 11.44
N TYR A 821 -8.23 72.33 10.50
CA TYR A 821 -7.28 71.80 9.52
C TYR A 821 -7.23 72.60 8.21
N GLN A 822 -8.14 73.57 8.01
CA GLN A 822 -8.24 74.37 6.78
C GLN A 822 -6.94 75.09 6.42
N ARG A 823 -6.19 75.55 7.43
CA ARG A 823 -4.93 76.29 7.26
C ARG A 823 -3.73 75.43 6.80
N TYR A 824 -3.84 74.10 6.84
CA TYR A 824 -2.74 73.18 6.53
C TYR A 824 -2.82 72.56 5.13
N GLY A 825 -3.89 72.83 4.36
CA GLY A 825 -4.17 72.10 3.12
C GLY A 825 -3.55 72.66 1.82
N GLY A 826 -2.91 73.84 1.84
CA GLY A 826 -2.40 74.51 0.63
C GLY A 826 -3.46 74.70 -0.47
N ASN A 827 -3.06 74.67 -1.75
CA ASN A 827 -3.97 74.79 -2.91
C ASN A 827 -5.08 73.71 -2.95
N ARG A 828 -4.81 72.51 -2.41
CA ARG A 828 -5.79 71.41 -2.32
C ARG A 828 -6.79 71.55 -1.17
N SER A 829 -6.62 72.54 -0.28
CA SER A 829 -7.57 72.81 0.81
C SER A 829 -8.91 73.26 0.26
N GLY A 830 -8.90 74.18 -0.72
CA GLY A 830 -10.11 74.67 -1.38
C GLY A 830 -10.86 73.59 -2.15
N GLU A 831 -10.13 72.74 -2.89
CA GLU A 831 -10.72 71.61 -3.64
C GLU A 831 -11.39 70.59 -2.70
N ASN A 832 -10.74 70.24 -1.58
CA ASN A 832 -11.32 69.32 -0.60
C ASN A 832 -12.57 69.89 0.06
N TRP A 833 -12.56 71.18 0.46
CA TRP A 833 -13.75 71.83 1.04
C TRP A 833 -14.89 71.96 0.04
N ALA A 834 -14.59 72.32 -1.21
CA ALA A 834 -15.59 72.36 -2.28
C ALA A 834 -16.21 70.97 -2.52
N ALA A 835 -15.39 69.90 -2.51
CA ALA A 835 -15.87 68.53 -2.64
C ALA A 835 -16.75 68.11 -1.45
N LEU A 836 -16.39 68.49 -0.21
CA LEU A 836 -17.22 68.24 0.98
C LEU A 836 -18.57 68.97 0.90
N GLU A 837 -18.57 70.25 0.53
CA GLU A 837 -19.79 71.04 0.37
C GLU A 837 -20.69 70.49 -0.75
N GLN A 838 -20.10 70.06 -1.87
CA GLN A 838 -20.83 69.43 -2.96
C GLN A 838 -21.50 68.12 -2.51
N LEU A 839 -20.76 67.25 -1.80
CA LEU A 839 -21.31 65.99 -1.27
C LEU A 839 -22.42 66.24 -0.23
N GLU A 840 -22.28 67.25 0.62
CA GLU A 840 -23.33 67.64 1.58
C GLU A 840 -24.59 68.18 0.89
N GLN A 841 -24.44 69.05 -0.10
CA GLN A 841 -25.57 69.57 -0.87
C GLN A 841 -26.30 68.43 -1.58
N GLN A 842 -25.55 67.51 -2.17
CA GLN A 842 -26.08 66.29 -2.79
C GLN A 842 -26.84 65.41 -1.78
N LEU A 843 -26.32 65.22 -0.56
CA LEU A 843 -27.02 64.48 0.49
C LEU A 843 -28.33 65.17 0.92
N LYS A 844 -28.33 66.50 1.03
CA LYS A 844 -29.54 67.28 1.37
C LYS A 844 -30.57 67.26 0.24
N GLN A 845 -30.14 67.43 -1.01
CA GLN A 845 -31.01 67.39 -2.19
C GLN A 845 -31.72 66.05 -2.34
N CYS A 846 -31.05 64.95 -2.01
CA CYS A 846 -31.63 63.60 -2.04
C CYS A 846 -32.40 63.23 -0.75
N GLY A 847 -32.48 64.12 0.26
CA GLY A 847 -33.15 63.83 1.55
C GLY A 847 -32.42 62.77 2.40
N TRP A 848 -31.12 62.59 2.19
CA TRP A 848 -30.32 61.53 2.81
C TRP A 848 -29.59 61.96 4.08
N ASN A 849 -29.79 63.19 4.53
CA ASN A 849 -29.27 63.81 5.76
C ASN A 849 -29.98 63.28 7.03
N THR A 850 -30.00 61.97 7.20
CA THR A 850 -30.66 61.24 8.30
C THR A 850 -29.65 60.39 9.06
N ASP A 851 -29.94 60.03 10.31
CA ASP A 851 -29.12 59.13 11.13
C ASP A 851 -29.42 57.62 10.92
N ILE A 852 -30.01 57.25 9.77
CA ILE A 852 -30.13 55.83 9.39
C ILE A 852 -28.72 55.22 9.27
N PRO A 853 -28.42 54.07 9.90
CA PRO A 853 -27.10 53.45 9.82
C PRO A 853 -26.63 53.22 8.37
N LEU A 854 -25.32 53.31 8.15
CA LEU A 854 -24.70 53.11 6.85
C LEU A 854 -24.53 51.61 6.56
N GLY A 855 -24.77 51.21 5.31
CA GLY A 855 -24.34 49.91 4.81
C GLY A 855 -22.82 49.85 4.68
N SER A 856 -22.24 48.64 4.81
CA SER A 856 -20.79 48.35 4.76
C SER A 856 -20.07 48.92 3.52
N ILE A 857 -20.81 49.24 2.46
CA ILE A 857 -20.28 49.90 1.26
C ILE A 857 -19.67 51.28 1.52
N TYR A 858 -20.02 51.95 2.63
CA TYR A 858 -19.41 53.23 2.99
C TYR A 858 -17.87 53.12 3.14
N LEU A 859 -17.36 51.95 3.51
CA LEU A 859 -15.93 51.69 3.62
C LEU A 859 -15.22 51.83 2.27
N HIS A 860 -15.86 51.40 1.17
CA HIS A 860 -15.30 51.59 -0.16
C HIS A 860 -15.14 53.09 -0.47
N GLY A 861 -16.20 53.88 -0.30
CA GLY A 861 -16.14 55.33 -0.53
C GLY A 861 -15.16 56.06 0.39
N TYR A 862 -15.03 55.61 1.64
CA TYR A 862 -14.02 56.10 2.58
C TYR A 862 -12.60 55.85 2.08
N TYR A 863 -12.27 54.59 1.73
CA TYR A 863 -10.94 54.24 1.27
C TYR A 863 -10.61 54.77 -0.12
N GLU A 864 -11.62 54.97 -0.98
CA GLU A 864 -11.50 55.63 -2.28
C GLU A 864 -10.94 57.06 -2.11
N GLU A 865 -11.56 57.88 -1.27
CA GLU A 865 -11.14 59.26 -1.07
C GLU A 865 -9.91 59.40 -0.18
N ARG A 866 -9.78 58.55 0.84
CA ARG A 866 -8.61 58.54 1.72
C ARG A 866 -7.30 58.32 0.95
N ASN A 867 -7.32 57.46 -0.08
CA ASN A 867 -6.13 57.05 -0.81
C ASN A 867 -5.79 57.94 -2.03
N LYS A 868 -6.67 58.87 -2.42
CA LYS A 868 -6.43 59.94 -3.40
C LYS A 868 -5.63 61.06 -2.76
#